data_AF-A0A517N7K9-F1
#
_entry.id   AF-A0A517N7K9-F1
#
_cell.length_a   1.000
_cell.length_b   1.000
_cell.length_c   1.000
_cell.angle_alpha   90.00
_cell.angle_beta   90.00
_cell.angle_gamma   90.00
#
_symmetry.space_group_name_H-M   'P 1'
#
loop_
_entity.id
_entity.type
_entity.pdbx_description
1 polymer ?
#
loop_
_entity_poly.entity_id
_entity_poly.type
_entity_poly.pdbx_seq_one_letter_code
_entity_poly.pdbx_strand_id
1 'polypeptide(L)'
;MLKGPRISFRKRRGRAVARAAADGVTPVTHATEDLVVDGELTARDEAIFLLQTAAEIEQSLLVQYLYAAYSIDATAGPSPTEQAKAGGWRRAIVEIAIEEMAHLISMQNLLLLLGGPVNLEREDFPFRDLFYPFHFKLEPISLDSLAKYVVAEMPDIVADAPLQAIIDRATGAQGGMPINRVGSLFEKIDALLVTLTEDDIYPESATTFQATAIEWRGFSERIVRPVSSLSEARALANEIAEQGEGGDTAVTSHYQKFRTIYEELEATTTWNPSRPMPTNPNTSEQPHQDLDMEAGRITDAESRRWAHIADLQYRLLLHGIAHSLVLEQGTTARTTVIGWAFGMMQFPGLREVIGFLQTRPQHDPPQADTQGRERKAGPPFAMPYTLALPHSQSAQWRTYVEIVDAINNLLAQTTSVPPFQTNLEDFVNTIRESALEFSETVTPPQTPDDPSDPPPAPGDGTKAKADFLELLKSKQGIAQFMHSGVQIPAGGSLNELFSAENYDAIVSFLTSTNAKRPPAVGKPLVVPGSPSQSGFYIQITTGVMSGNFSDDEIQVVDRWIRSLAASGAVGGNAPAIVAAARPAAVARAGAVVPSAAGIVANRFATGLTQPLFVTFAPGKPDRLYIVEKTGAIQVLDASNGQLVQTFIQVDDLSTNGERGLLGLAFHPQYEDNGHFFVNCTDAVGRTTIRRYTASSGLADTNSRHNVMVVDQPFTNHNGGWIGFGPADGLLYIAMGDGGSSNDPMGNAQETNVLLGKMLRVDVDRDDLPAAADMNYGIPPTNPFAASGAGRAEIWSLGLRNPWRCSFDRLSADLWMGDVGQSAREELNFQNANSRGGENYGWRIREGTNLTGLDPDQPNLVDPIHEYGRSDGRSIVGGYVYRGEAIAGLQGTYFYADFLSNRIWSLRYDGSSVSNHVERTAELNANSAINSIVSFGEDAQGELYLVSIGGDIFRVQQV
;
A
#
# COMPACT_ATOMS: atom_id res chain seq x y z
N MET A 1 23.34 -15.01 10.98
CA MET A 1 22.26 -14.06 10.70
C MET A 1 22.27 -13.02 11.79
N LEU A 2 22.64 -11.79 11.41
CA LEU A 2 22.50 -10.62 12.24
C LEU A 2 21.00 -10.34 12.38
N LYS A 3 20.53 -10.22 13.62
CA LYS A 3 19.13 -9.98 13.94
C LYS A 3 18.76 -8.61 13.35
N GLY A 4 17.66 -8.52 12.60
CA GLY A 4 17.07 -7.23 12.26
C GLY A 4 16.38 -6.61 13.50
N PRO A 5 16.26 -5.27 13.56
CA PRO A 5 15.83 -4.47 14.71
C PRO A 5 14.60 -5.02 15.46
N ARG A 6 14.76 -5.57 16.67
CA ARG A 6 13.65 -5.92 17.59
C ARG A 6 13.64 -5.00 18.78
N ILE A 7 12.56 -4.28 19.05
CA ILE A 7 12.53 -3.51 20.28
C ILE A 7 12.36 -4.45 21.47
N SER A 8 13.31 -4.44 22.40
CA SER A 8 13.29 -5.27 23.59
C SER A 8 13.82 -4.51 24.81
N PHE A 9 13.33 -4.90 25.97
CA PHE A 9 13.82 -4.46 27.26
C PHE A 9 14.91 -5.44 27.73
N ARG A 10 16.15 -4.97 27.96
CA ARG A 10 17.24 -5.81 28.48
C ARG A 10 17.70 -5.37 29.86
N LYS A 11 17.74 -6.29 30.83
CA LYS A 11 18.38 -6.05 32.14
C LYS A 11 19.83 -5.58 31.99
N ARG A 12 20.14 -4.43 32.57
CA ARG A 12 21.47 -3.81 32.58
C ARG A 12 22.56 -4.79 33.07
N ARG A 13 23.58 -5.06 32.25
CA ARG A 13 24.88 -5.55 32.75
C ARG A 13 25.72 -4.32 33.06
N GLY A 14 25.95 -4.11 34.36
CA GLY A 14 26.50 -2.87 34.89
C GLY A 14 27.73 -2.33 34.16
N ARG A 15 27.65 -1.06 33.77
CA ARG A 15 28.81 -0.17 33.77
C ARG A 15 28.35 1.25 34.12
N ALA A 16 29.05 1.82 35.10
CA ALA A 16 28.73 3.06 35.76
C ALA A 16 28.77 4.27 34.81
N VAL A 17 27.80 5.17 35.00
CA VAL A 17 27.77 6.53 34.45
C VAL A 17 28.86 7.34 35.14
N ALA A 18 29.80 7.87 34.36
CA ALA A 18 30.70 8.91 34.81
C ALA A 18 29.93 10.25 34.88
N ARG A 19 29.17 10.43 35.95
CA ARG A 19 28.86 11.77 36.52
C ARG A 19 28.31 11.76 37.96
N ALA A 20 28.09 10.60 38.57
CA ALA A 20 27.72 10.47 39.99
C ALA A 20 28.94 10.34 40.93
N ALA A 21 29.95 11.19 40.75
CA ALA A 21 31.11 11.25 41.64
C ALA A 21 31.25 12.67 42.22
N ALA A 22 30.25 13.08 43.01
CA ALA A 22 30.39 14.21 43.93
C ALA A 22 29.71 13.95 45.29
N ASP A 23 28.56 13.27 45.35
CA ASP A 23 27.74 13.30 46.58
C ASP A 23 27.44 11.97 47.28
N GLY A 24 28.20 10.90 47.01
CA GLY A 24 28.26 9.75 47.92
C GLY A 24 26.94 8.96 48.13
N VAL A 25 26.02 8.97 47.17
CA VAL A 25 24.79 8.15 47.21
C VAL A 25 25.00 6.86 46.42
N THR A 26 24.62 5.72 47.02
CA THR A 26 24.70 4.39 46.40
C THR A 26 23.47 4.17 45.52
N PRO A 27 23.60 3.86 44.21
CA PRO A 27 22.45 3.61 43.35
C PRO A 27 21.87 2.22 43.65
N VAL A 28 20.55 2.13 43.82
CA VAL A 28 19.84 0.85 44.03
C VAL A 28 19.16 0.40 42.75
N THR A 29 19.31 -0.89 42.51
CA THR A 29 18.76 -1.71 41.43
C THR A 29 17.25 -1.89 41.56
N HIS A 30 16.46 -1.12 40.82
CA HIS A 30 15.32 -1.71 40.13
C HIS A 30 15.88 -2.39 38.87
N ALA A 31 15.24 -3.46 38.40
CA ALA A 31 15.56 -3.98 37.08
C ALA A 31 15.11 -2.95 36.05
N THR A 32 15.89 -1.89 35.86
CA THR A 32 15.74 -0.99 34.72
C THR A 32 16.20 -1.79 33.52
N GLU A 33 15.23 -2.20 32.73
CA GLU A 33 15.50 -2.79 31.44
C GLU A 33 15.76 -1.65 30.46
N ASP A 34 16.88 -1.67 29.75
CA ASP A 34 17.20 -0.65 28.75
C ASP A 34 16.33 -0.89 27.50
N LEU A 35 15.82 0.18 26.90
CA LEU A 35 15.07 0.20 25.65
C LEU A 35 16.01 -0.07 24.46
N VAL A 36 16.09 -1.31 23.97
CA VAL A 36 17.01 -1.72 22.90
C VAL A 36 16.25 -1.87 21.60
N VAL A 37 16.74 -1.30 20.48
CA VAL A 37 16.26 -1.62 19.12
C VAL A 37 17.23 -2.68 18.57
N ASP A 38 16.89 -3.97 18.70
CA ASP A 38 17.76 -5.12 18.46
C ASP A 38 17.99 -5.39 16.96
N GLY A 39 18.86 -4.68 16.27
CA GLY A 39 19.34 -5.14 14.97
C GLY A 39 20.13 -4.13 14.19
N GLU A 40 20.54 -4.48 12.98
CA GLU A 40 21.50 -3.67 12.20
C GLU A 40 20.83 -2.43 11.56
N LEU A 41 20.36 -1.47 12.37
CA LEU A 41 20.21 -0.09 11.91
C LEU A 41 21.52 0.65 12.08
N THR A 42 21.77 1.60 11.17
CA THR A 42 22.73 2.65 11.46
C THR A 42 22.20 3.52 12.59
N ALA A 43 23.09 4.18 13.34
CA ALA A 43 22.66 5.07 14.43
C ALA A 43 21.74 6.20 13.93
N ARG A 44 21.96 6.67 12.68
CA ARG A 44 21.13 7.68 12.02
C ARG A 44 19.72 7.15 11.73
N ASP A 45 19.61 5.94 11.18
CA ASP A 45 18.30 5.33 10.90
C ASP A 45 17.53 5.00 12.18
N GLU A 46 18.22 4.56 13.25
CA GLU A 46 17.59 4.37 14.56
C GLU A 46 17.10 5.70 15.15
N ALA A 47 17.88 6.78 15.02
CA ALA A 47 17.47 8.11 15.48
C ALA A 47 16.24 8.63 14.73
N ILE A 48 16.18 8.45 13.40
CA ILE A 48 15.00 8.80 12.58
C ILE A 48 13.79 8.00 13.03
N PHE A 49 13.92 6.69 13.21
CA PHE A 49 12.84 5.82 13.68
C PHE A 49 12.29 6.26 15.05
N LEU A 50 13.17 6.57 16.01
CA LEU A 50 12.75 7.02 17.33
C LEU A 50 12.13 8.43 17.30
N LEU A 51 12.62 9.33 16.45
CA LEU A 51 12.02 10.66 16.27
C LEU A 51 10.64 10.59 15.61
N GLN A 52 10.43 9.67 14.66
CA GLN A 52 9.10 9.41 14.10
C GLN A 52 8.16 8.88 15.18
N THR A 53 8.63 7.96 16.02
CA THR A 53 7.88 7.45 17.17
C THR A 53 7.59 8.56 18.20
N ALA A 54 8.55 9.45 18.46
CA ALA A 54 8.35 10.60 19.34
C ALA A 54 7.27 11.53 18.77
N ALA A 55 7.34 11.88 17.48
CA ALA A 55 6.31 12.68 16.83
C ALA A 55 4.91 12.06 16.93
N GLU A 56 4.79 10.74 16.76
CA GLU A 56 3.53 10.01 16.93
C GLU A 56 3.00 10.11 18.38
N ILE A 57 3.87 9.98 19.38
CA ILE A 57 3.54 10.09 20.81
C ILE A 57 3.12 11.52 21.15
N GLU A 58 3.89 12.53 20.75
CA GLU A 58 3.57 13.95 20.97
C GLU A 58 2.19 14.30 20.40
N GLN A 59 1.91 13.88 19.16
CA GLN A 59 0.60 14.08 18.54
C GLN A 59 -0.53 13.32 19.27
N SER A 60 -0.25 12.10 19.74
CA SER A 60 -1.21 11.27 20.45
C SER A 60 -1.56 11.86 21.81
N LEU A 61 -0.56 12.28 22.58
CA LEU A 61 -0.74 12.93 23.90
C LEU A 61 -1.44 14.27 23.74
N LEU A 62 -1.01 15.09 22.78
CA LEU A 62 -1.66 16.35 22.38
C LEU A 62 -3.19 16.20 22.28
N VAL A 63 -3.69 15.25 21.48
CA VAL A 63 -5.14 15.12 21.29
C VAL A 63 -5.86 14.49 22.49
N GLN A 64 -5.20 13.60 23.24
CA GLN A 64 -5.77 13.01 24.45
C GLN A 64 -5.91 14.07 25.56
N TYR A 65 -4.91 14.93 25.71
CA TYR A 65 -4.93 16.09 26.61
C TYR A 65 -6.00 17.09 26.19
N LEU A 66 -6.07 17.40 24.90
CA LEU A 66 -7.09 18.29 24.36
C LEU A 66 -8.50 17.74 24.64
N TYR A 67 -8.74 16.46 24.35
CA TYR A 67 -10.01 15.81 24.59
C TYR A 67 -10.41 15.84 26.07
N ALA A 68 -9.50 15.49 26.97
CA ALA A 68 -9.72 15.57 28.41
C ALA A 68 -10.02 17.01 28.86
N ALA A 69 -9.26 18.00 28.39
CA ALA A 69 -9.48 19.41 28.75
C ALA A 69 -10.86 19.91 28.32
N TYR A 70 -11.27 19.54 27.11
CA TYR A 70 -12.56 19.95 26.54
C TYR A 70 -13.74 19.19 27.14
N SER A 71 -13.52 18.04 27.76
CA SER A 71 -14.54 17.38 28.57
C SER A 71 -14.83 18.08 29.91
N ILE A 72 -14.02 19.06 30.35
CA ILE A 72 -14.26 19.79 31.60
C ILE A 72 -15.41 20.80 31.44
N ASP A 73 -16.46 20.60 32.22
CA ASP A 73 -17.51 21.57 32.48
C ASP A 73 -17.19 22.42 33.71
N ALA A 74 -16.54 23.56 33.47
CA ALA A 74 -16.25 24.52 34.53
C ALA A 74 -17.52 25.07 35.21
N THR A 75 -18.69 25.00 34.58
CA THR A 75 -19.93 25.51 35.18
C THR A 75 -20.58 24.53 36.17
N ALA A 76 -20.16 23.27 36.17
CA ALA A 76 -20.66 22.24 37.09
C ALA A 76 -20.22 22.47 38.55
N GLY A 77 -19.25 23.36 38.79
CA GLY A 77 -18.78 23.69 40.13
C GLY A 77 -19.89 24.32 40.99
N PRO A 78 -20.10 23.86 42.24
CA PRO A 78 -21.17 24.33 43.10
C PRO A 78 -20.95 25.74 43.67
N SER A 79 -19.74 26.30 43.52
CA SER A 79 -19.39 27.64 43.96
C SER A 79 -18.50 28.35 42.93
N PRO A 80 -18.41 29.70 42.94
CA PRO A 80 -17.50 30.43 42.07
C PRO A 80 -16.04 29.98 42.19
N THR A 81 -15.61 29.54 43.38
CA THR A 81 -14.26 29.00 43.62
C THR A 81 -14.05 27.68 42.89
N GLU A 82 -15.00 26.75 43.00
CA GLU A 82 -14.93 25.45 42.31
C GLU A 82 -15.03 25.61 40.77
N GLN A 83 -15.84 26.55 40.31
CA GLN A 83 -15.93 26.89 38.88
C GLN A 83 -14.62 27.48 38.35
N ALA A 84 -14.00 28.39 39.12
CA ALA A 84 -12.69 28.94 38.80
C ALA A 84 -11.60 27.86 38.80
N LYS A 85 -11.68 26.89 39.72
CA LYS A 85 -10.77 25.74 39.81
C LYS A 85 -10.83 24.87 38.56
N ALA A 86 -12.01 24.39 38.15
CA ALA A 86 -12.15 23.62 36.92
C ALA A 86 -11.83 24.41 35.65
N GLY A 87 -12.16 25.71 35.61
CA GLY A 87 -11.69 26.60 34.54
C GLY A 87 -10.16 26.75 34.52
N GLY A 88 -9.51 26.69 35.69
CA GLY A 88 -8.06 26.62 35.84
C GLY A 88 -7.48 25.33 35.26
N TRP A 89 -7.99 24.17 35.67
CA TRP A 89 -7.58 22.86 35.16
C TRP A 89 -7.67 22.80 33.64
N ARG A 90 -8.81 23.20 33.07
CA ARG A 90 -9.01 23.21 31.62
C ARG A 90 -7.97 24.06 30.90
N ARG A 91 -7.68 25.26 31.40
CA ARG A 91 -6.66 26.13 30.81
C ARG A 91 -5.27 25.52 30.91
N ALA A 92 -4.93 24.92 32.05
CA ALA A 92 -3.64 24.27 32.24
C ALA A 92 -3.43 23.08 31.28
N ILE A 93 -4.43 22.23 31.08
CA ILE A 93 -4.31 21.08 30.16
C ILE A 93 -4.28 21.54 28.69
N VAL A 94 -5.08 22.55 28.32
CA VAL A 94 -4.99 23.15 26.97
C VAL A 94 -3.61 23.77 26.73
N GLU A 95 -3.02 24.41 27.74
CA GLU A 95 -1.68 24.97 27.66
C GLU A 95 -0.62 23.88 27.43
N ILE A 96 -0.71 22.75 28.14
CA ILE A 96 0.16 21.58 27.91
C ILE A 96 -0.04 21.05 26.49
N ALA A 97 -1.28 20.90 26.02
CA ALA A 97 -1.55 20.49 24.64
C ALA A 97 -0.91 21.46 23.62
N ILE A 98 -0.93 22.77 23.86
CA ILE A 98 -0.24 23.74 22.99
C ILE A 98 1.28 23.55 23.03
N GLU A 99 1.85 23.21 24.20
CA GLU A 99 3.26 22.83 24.37
C GLU A 99 3.59 21.55 23.57
N GLU A 100 2.76 20.50 23.61
CA GLU A 100 2.97 19.28 22.79
C GLU A 100 2.90 19.54 21.29
N MET A 101 2.08 20.49 20.84
CA MET A 101 2.08 20.90 19.43
C MET A 101 3.41 21.54 19.03
N ALA A 102 4.02 22.33 19.92
CA ALA A 102 5.34 22.89 19.70
C ALA A 102 6.43 21.79 19.68
N HIS A 103 6.33 20.81 20.59
CA HIS A 103 7.19 19.62 20.57
C HIS A 103 7.06 18.84 19.26
N LEU A 104 5.84 18.56 18.81
CA LEU A 104 5.53 17.89 17.55
C LEU A 104 6.19 18.60 16.36
N ILE A 105 6.12 19.92 16.29
CA ILE A 105 6.75 20.72 15.22
C ILE A 105 8.28 20.67 15.34
N SER A 106 8.82 20.77 16.55
CA SER A 106 10.26 20.62 16.81
C SER A 106 10.80 19.25 16.45
N MET A 107 10.01 18.18 16.62
CA MET A 107 10.37 16.84 16.13
C MET A 107 10.54 16.82 14.62
N GLN A 108 9.72 17.58 13.88
CA GLN A 108 9.89 17.70 12.44
C GLN A 108 11.20 18.41 12.06
N ASN A 109 11.64 19.39 12.86
CA ASN A 109 12.94 20.03 12.66
C ASN A 109 14.10 19.04 12.83
N LEU A 110 14.04 18.18 13.85
CA LEU A 110 15.03 17.13 14.06
C LEU A 110 15.01 16.09 12.94
N LEU A 111 13.83 15.70 12.45
CA LEU A 111 13.69 14.80 11.30
C LEU A 111 14.30 15.41 10.04
N LEU A 112 13.98 16.69 9.73
CA LEU A 112 14.54 17.41 8.59
C LEU A 112 16.07 17.55 8.70
N LEU A 113 16.60 17.83 9.89
CA LEU A 113 18.05 17.88 10.12
C LEU A 113 18.71 16.54 9.80
N LEU A 114 18.08 15.42 10.19
CA LEU A 114 18.61 14.10 9.89
C LEU A 114 18.27 13.63 8.48
N GLY A 115 17.55 14.40 7.66
CA GLY A 115 17.10 13.98 6.33
C GLY A 115 16.04 12.87 6.36
N GLY A 116 15.33 12.70 7.48
CA GLY A 116 14.15 11.86 7.59
C GLY A 116 12.90 12.56 7.05
N PRO A 117 11.87 11.82 6.63
CA PRO A 117 10.60 12.42 6.20
C PRO A 117 9.85 13.00 7.41
N VAL A 118 9.12 14.09 7.17
CA VAL A 118 8.14 14.65 8.13
C VAL A 118 7.13 13.55 8.49
N ASN A 119 6.82 13.41 9.77
CA ASN A 119 5.88 12.43 10.29
C ASN A 119 4.85 13.10 11.20
N LEU A 120 3.62 13.19 10.70
CA LEU A 120 2.43 13.65 11.45
C LEU A 120 1.35 12.57 11.49
N GLU A 121 1.70 11.36 11.08
CA GLU A 121 0.85 10.20 11.28
C GLU A 121 0.97 9.76 12.74
N ARG A 122 -0.07 9.11 13.25
CA ARG A 122 -0.05 8.40 14.52
C ARG A 122 -0.72 7.05 14.31
N GLU A 123 -0.20 6.02 14.96
CA GLU A 123 -0.79 4.70 14.88
C GLU A 123 -2.13 4.67 15.63
N ASP A 124 -3.21 4.30 14.95
CA ASP A 124 -4.52 4.05 15.58
C ASP A 124 -4.62 2.62 16.18
N PHE A 125 -3.58 1.79 16.02
CA PHE A 125 -3.49 0.39 16.50
C PHE A 125 -2.07 0.05 17.02
N PRO A 126 -1.92 -0.89 17.97
CA PRO A 126 -0.74 -1.04 18.81
C PRO A 126 0.42 -1.79 18.12
N PHE A 127 1.14 -1.15 17.20
CA PHE A 127 2.35 -1.73 16.63
C PHE A 127 3.60 -1.42 17.48
N ARG A 128 3.53 -0.40 18.38
CA ARG A 128 4.65 0.10 19.20
C ARG A 128 4.34 0.26 20.70
N ASP A 129 3.57 -0.66 21.30
CA ASP A 129 3.22 -0.64 22.74
C ASP A 129 4.42 -0.48 23.70
N LEU A 130 5.64 -0.78 23.24
CA LEU A 130 6.88 -0.62 24.00
C LEU A 130 7.40 0.82 24.10
N PHE A 131 6.97 1.73 23.21
CA PHE A 131 7.37 3.14 23.20
C PHE A 131 6.22 4.08 23.55
N TYR A 132 5.00 3.72 23.13
CA TYR A 132 3.83 4.50 23.50
C TYR A 132 3.69 4.49 25.03
N PRO A 133 3.44 5.65 25.67
CA PRO A 133 3.20 5.69 27.10
C PRO A 133 2.09 4.72 27.51
N PHE A 134 1.02 4.68 26.72
CA PHE A 134 -0.11 3.80 26.92
C PHE A 134 -1.01 3.74 25.67
N HIS A 135 -1.95 2.79 25.59
CA HIS A 135 -2.84 2.65 24.43
C HIS A 135 -3.62 3.94 24.16
N PHE A 136 -3.63 4.36 22.89
CA PHE A 136 -4.34 5.55 22.45
C PHE A 136 -5.84 5.42 22.74
N LYS A 137 -6.36 6.30 23.60
CA LYS A 137 -7.76 6.31 23.97
C LYS A 137 -8.20 7.73 24.29
N LEU A 138 -9.18 8.24 23.55
CA LEU A 138 -9.78 9.53 23.84
C LEU A 138 -10.76 9.37 25.00
N GLU A 139 -10.37 9.88 26.16
CA GLU A 139 -11.15 9.74 27.39
C GLU A 139 -11.45 11.09 28.03
N PRO A 140 -12.68 11.28 28.54
CA PRO A 140 -12.98 12.46 29.32
C PRO A 140 -12.10 12.51 30.59
N ILE A 141 -12.00 13.70 31.20
CA ILE A 141 -11.22 13.89 32.41
C ILE A 141 -11.77 13.00 33.53
N SER A 142 -10.88 12.28 34.16
CA SER A 142 -11.13 11.40 35.30
C SER A 142 -9.82 11.21 36.06
N LEU A 143 -9.89 10.61 37.25
CA LEU A 143 -8.68 10.20 37.96
C LEU A 143 -7.90 9.13 37.16
N ASP A 144 -8.56 8.29 36.37
CA ASP A 144 -7.89 7.29 35.53
C ASP A 144 -7.10 7.93 34.39
N SER A 145 -7.72 8.84 33.64
CA SER A 145 -7.03 9.54 32.55
C SER A 145 -5.91 10.44 33.08
N LEU A 146 -6.12 11.17 34.18
CA LEU A 146 -5.06 11.98 34.80
C LEU A 146 -3.92 11.14 35.37
N ALA A 147 -4.19 9.98 35.98
CA ALA A 147 -3.13 9.11 36.48
C ALA A 147 -2.20 8.67 35.34
N LYS A 148 -2.77 8.33 34.18
CA LYS A 148 -1.96 8.01 32.98
C LYS A 148 -1.10 9.18 32.54
N TYR A 149 -1.63 10.40 32.54
CA TYR A 149 -0.88 11.60 32.14
C TYR A 149 0.24 11.93 33.13
N VAL A 150 -0.02 11.79 34.44
CA VAL A 150 1.02 11.94 35.47
C VAL A 150 2.16 10.95 35.25
N VAL A 151 1.86 9.69 34.97
CA VAL A 151 2.89 8.64 34.81
C VAL A 151 3.63 8.75 33.48
N ALA A 152 2.95 9.14 32.40
CA ALA A 152 3.60 9.38 31.11
C ALA A 152 4.62 10.51 31.19
N GLU A 153 4.29 11.58 31.92
CA GLU A 153 5.16 12.76 32.06
C GLU A 153 6.14 12.67 33.23
N MET A 154 6.11 11.66 34.10
CA MET A 154 6.92 11.71 35.34
C MET A 154 8.44 11.62 35.08
N PRO A 155 9.29 12.25 35.92
CA PRO A 155 10.74 12.05 35.86
C PRO A 155 11.17 10.67 36.40
N ASP A 156 12.43 10.29 36.16
CA ASP A 156 13.04 9.06 36.72
C ASP A 156 13.32 9.17 38.23
N ILE A 157 12.26 9.14 39.04
CA ILE A 157 12.34 9.32 40.49
C ILE A 157 11.80 8.10 41.24
N VAL A 158 12.32 7.89 42.46
CA VAL A 158 11.77 6.87 43.37
C VAL A 158 10.40 7.35 43.86
N ALA A 159 9.37 6.56 43.58
CA ALA A 159 8.01 6.89 43.99
C ALA A 159 7.85 6.85 45.52
N ASP A 160 7.34 7.96 46.07
CA ASP A 160 6.77 7.97 47.41
C ASP A 160 5.39 7.27 47.42
N ALA A 161 4.81 7.05 48.60
CA ALA A 161 3.54 6.33 48.69
C ALA A 161 2.38 7.00 47.91
N PRO A 162 2.23 8.34 47.90
CA PRO A 162 1.25 9.01 47.04
C PRO A 162 1.49 8.77 45.55
N LEU A 163 2.74 8.93 45.06
CA LEU A 163 3.04 8.71 43.65
C LEU A 163 2.85 7.24 43.24
N GLN A 164 3.18 6.30 44.12
CA GLN A 164 2.96 4.88 43.87
C GLN A 164 1.47 4.56 43.70
N ALA A 165 0.59 5.19 44.48
CA ALA A 165 -0.86 5.01 44.33
C ALA A 165 -1.36 5.51 42.96
N ILE A 166 -0.79 6.61 42.45
CA ILE A 166 -1.08 7.12 41.09
C ILE A 166 -0.58 6.13 40.02
N ILE A 167 0.63 5.59 40.17
CA ILE A 167 1.20 4.58 39.27
C ILE A 167 0.32 3.33 39.23
N ASP A 168 -0.10 2.83 40.39
CA ASP A 168 -0.95 1.64 40.50
C ASP A 168 -2.31 1.89 39.83
N ARG A 169 -2.90 3.08 40.02
CA ARG A 169 -4.15 3.47 39.36
C ARG A 169 -3.98 3.52 37.84
N ALA A 170 -2.94 4.16 37.35
CA ALA A 170 -2.69 4.32 35.92
C ALA A 170 -2.48 2.95 35.24
N THR A 171 -1.71 2.07 35.89
CA THR A 171 -1.49 0.68 35.47
C THR A 171 -2.80 -0.11 35.44
N GLY A 172 -3.63 0.03 36.48
CA GLY A 172 -4.95 -0.60 36.54
C GLY A 172 -5.90 -0.11 35.44
N ALA A 173 -5.90 1.19 35.16
CA ALA A 173 -6.69 1.79 34.08
C ALA A 173 -6.25 1.31 32.68
N GLN A 174 -5.00 0.86 32.54
CA GLN A 174 -4.44 0.21 31.34
C GLN A 174 -4.54 -1.32 31.37
N GLY A 175 -5.49 -1.88 32.13
CA GLY A 175 -5.69 -3.32 32.17
C GLY A 175 -4.52 -4.11 32.80
N GLY A 176 -3.70 -3.44 33.62
CA GLY A 176 -2.53 -4.04 34.28
C GLY A 176 -1.21 -3.84 33.53
N MET A 177 -1.22 -3.19 32.36
CA MET A 177 -0.01 -2.91 31.59
C MET A 177 0.77 -1.72 32.18
N PRO A 178 2.11 -1.81 32.29
CA PRO A 178 2.93 -0.69 32.76
C PRO A 178 2.89 0.46 31.74
N ILE A 179 3.02 1.67 32.24
CA ILE A 179 3.04 2.89 31.42
C ILE A 179 4.49 3.32 31.20
N ASN A 180 4.82 3.63 29.94
CA ASN A 180 6.15 4.15 29.59
C ASN A 180 6.24 5.66 29.84
N ARG A 181 7.40 6.13 30.30
CA ARG A 181 7.70 7.57 30.46
C ARG A 181 8.14 8.15 29.12
N VAL A 182 7.69 9.35 28.80
CA VAL A 182 8.07 10.06 27.57
C VAL A 182 9.57 10.39 27.56
N GLY A 183 10.15 10.85 28.68
CA GLY A 183 11.56 11.23 28.71
C GLY A 183 12.53 10.06 28.52
N SER A 184 12.12 8.81 28.82
CA SER A 184 12.93 7.62 28.51
C SER A 184 13.20 7.46 27.00
N LEU A 185 12.28 7.90 26.15
CA LEU A 185 12.48 7.93 24.70
C LEU A 185 13.51 9.00 24.30
N PHE A 186 13.39 10.20 24.87
CA PHE A 186 14.29 11.32 24.59
C PHE A 186 15.72 11.09 25.09
N GLU A 187 15.89 10.44 26.24
CA GLU A 187 17.21 9.99 26.73
C GLU A 187 17.90 9.09 25.70
N LYS A 188 17.14 8.20 25.05
CA LYS A 188 17.67 7.32 24.01
C LYS A 188 18.00 8.08 22.72
N ILE A 189 17.16 9.03 22.32
CA ILE A 189 17.42 9.91 21.18
C ILE A 189 18.72 10.71 21.42
N ASP A 190 18.90 11.33 22.60
CA ASP A 190 20.13 12.05 22.95
C ASP A 190 21.36 11.13 22.86
N ALA A 191 21.27 9.92 23.40
CA ALA A 191 22.34 8.94 23.36
C ALA A 191 22.74 8.55 21.92
N LEU A 192 21.77 8.42 21.01
CA LEU A 192 22.04 8.15 19.59
C LEU A 192 22.66 9.36 18.89
N LEU A 193 22.14 10.56 19.14
CA LEU A 193 22.67 11.80 18.56
C LEU A 193 24.15 12.04 18.93
N VAL A 194 24.60 11.58 20.10
CA VAL A 194 26.03 11.62 20.51
C VAL A 194 26.92 10.76 19.59
N THR A 195 26.36 9.72 18.98
CA THR A 195 27.12 8.78 18.13
C THR A 195 27.21 9.22 16.67
N LEU A 196 26.41 10.20 16.27
CA LEU A 196 26.39 10.73 14.90
C LEU A 196 27.54 11.72 14.66
N THR A 197 27.82 11.96 13.39
CA THR A 197 28.79 12.94 12.91
C THR A 197 28.11 14.02 12.07
N GLU A 198 28.83 15.09 11.76
CA GLU A 198 28.28 16.17 10.92
C GLU A 198 27.99 15.72 9.47
N ASP A 199 28.53 14.58 9.02
CA ASP A 199 28.20 13.97 7.73
C ASP A 199 26.83 13.27 7.73
N ASP A 200 26.23 13.05 8.91
CA ASP A 200 24.93 12.38 9.09
C ASP A 200 23.73 13.36 9.08
N ILE A 201 24.00 14.66 9.00
CA ILE A 201 22.99 15.74 9.08
C ILE A 201 22.95 16.59 7.80
N TYR A 202 21.86 17.36 7.66
CA TYR A 202 21.56 18.28 6.55
C TYR A 202 21.33 19.69 7.11
N PRO A 203 22.41 20.43 7.48
CA PRO A 203 22.31 21.74 8.13
C PRO A 203 21.54 22.79 7.31
N GLU A 204 21.56 22.69 5.99
CA GLU A 204 20.85 23.58 5.08
C GLU A 204 19.33 23.55 5.27
N SER A 205 18.79 22.45 5.80
CA SER A 205 17.37 22.35 6.13
C SER A 205 16.93 23.41 7.15
N ALA A 206 17.84 23.86 8.02
CA ALA A 206 17.58 24.85 9.08
C ALA A 206 17.11 26.20 8.52
N THR A 207 17.67 26.62 7.38
CA THR A 207 17.34 27.89 6.72
C THR A 207 16.29 27.75 5.62
N THR A 208 16.05 26.52 5.15
CA THR A 208 15.19 26.27 3.99
C THR A 208 13.81 25.77 4.39
N PHE A 209 13.73 24.82 5.32
CA PHE A 209 12.49 24.05 5.55
C PHE A 209 12.04 24.01 7.02
N GLN A 210 12.97 24.01 7.97
CA GLN A 210 12.66 23.88 9.39
C GLN A 210 11.77 25.01 9.90
N ALA A 211 10.92 24.70 10.89
CA ALA A 211 10.02 25.63 11.53
C ALA A 211 10.73 26.61 12.47
N THR A 212 10.25 27.85 12.55
CA THR A 212 10.70 28.84 13.54
C THR A 212 9.56 29.32 14.44
N ALA A 213 9.85 29.61 15.71
CA ALA A 213 8.86 30.21 16.63
C ALA A 213 8.27 31.53 16.10
N ILE A 214 9.03 32.28 15.29
CA ILE A 214 8.61 33.58 14.76
C ILE A 214 7.55 33.42 13.67
N GLU A 215 7.75 32.51 12.71
CA GLU A 215 6.75 32.27 11.66
C GLU A 215 5.51 31.60 12.26
N TRP A 216 5.70 30.75 13.26
CA TRP A 216 4.63 30.12 14.02
C TRP A 216 4.16 30.99 15.19
N ARG A 217 3.80 32.24 14.92
CA ARG A 217 3.43 33.37 15.83
C ARG A 217 2.77 33.07 17.19
N GLY A 218 2.14 31.91 17.40
CA GLY A 218 1.63 31.44 18.70
C GLY A 218 2.66 30.68 19.58
N PHE A 219 3.89 30.48 19.09
CA PHE A 219 4.95 29.70 19.74
C PHE A 219 6.18 30.52 20.10
N SER A 220 6.08 31.86 20.14
CA SER A 220 7.23 32.75 20.39
C SER A 220 7.97 32.49 21.71
N GLU A 221 7.30 31.88 22.69
CA GLU A 221 7.88 31.46 23.99
C GLU A 221 7.96 29.93 24.14
N ARG A 222 7.68 29.17 23.08
CA ARG A 222 7.68 27.71 23.08
C ARG A 222 8.93 27.16 22.41
N ILE A 223 9.14 25.86 22.61
CA ILE A 223 10.26 25.11 22.06
C ILE A 223 9.95 24.84 20.57
N VAL A 224 10.22 25.83 19.71
CA VAL A 224 10.22 25.72 18.23
C VAL A 224 11.37 26.54 17.67
N ARG A 225 12.47 25.87 17.31
CA ARG A 225 13.63 26.54 16.72
C ARG A 225 14.31 25.66 15.67
N PRO A 226 14.90 26.28 14.63
CA PRO A 226 15.73 25.55 13.71
C PRO A 226 17.00 25.06 14.41
N VAL A 227 17.52 23.93 13.94
CA VAL A 227 18.75 23.28 14.40
C VAL A 227 19.60 22.95 13.19
N SER A 228 20.88 23.26 13.26
CA SER A 228 21.85 23.12 12.16
C SER A 228 23.06 22.28 12.51
N SER A 229 23.18 21.86 13.78
CA SER A 229 24.25 20.99 14.27
C SER A 229 23.72 19.94 15.23
N LEU A 230 24.48 18.86 15.44
CA LEU A 230 24.14 17.83 16.43
C LEU A 230 24.07 18.38 17.85
N SER A 231 24.88 19.40 18.17
CA SER A 231 24.85 20.05 19.48
C SER A 231 23.53 20.79 19.74
N GLU A 232 23.00 21.48 18.73
CA GLU A 232 21.72 22.17 18.78
C GLU A 232 20.55 21.18 18.80
N ALA A 233 20.64 20.09 18.04
CA ALA A 233 19.65 19.01 18.01
C ALA A 233 19.50 18.33 19.37
N ARG A 234 20.62 18.01 20.03
CA ARG A 234 20.64 17.47 21.39
C ARG A 234 20.06 18.45 22.41
N ALA A 235 20.44 19.72 22.33
CA ALA A 235 19.88 20.75 23.20
C ALA A 235 18.34 20.83 23.04
N LEU A 236 17.85 20.78 21.80
CA LEU A 236 16.42 20.79 21.52
C LEU A 236 15.69 19.55 22.08
N ALA A 237 16.24 18.35 21.88
CA ALA A 237 15.66 17.12 22.42
C ALA A 237 15.62 17.12 23.97
N ASN A 238 16.67 17.64 24.62
CA ASN A 238 16.72 17.75 26.08
C ASN A 238 15.75 18.82 26.61
N GLU A 239 15.61 19.97 25.94
CA GLU A 239 14.63 21.02 26.31
C GLU A 239 13.19 20.46 26.32
N ILE A 240 12.85 19.61 25.35
CA ILE A 240 11.52 18.96 25.25
C ILE A 240 11.31 17.99 26.42
N ALA A 241 12.29 17.10 26.66
CA ALA A 241 12.24 16.18 27.80
C ALA A 241 12.14 16.91 29.15
N GLU A 242 12.88 17.99 29.34
CA GLU A 242 12.85 18.81 30.57
C GLU A 242 11.51 19.53 30.77
N GLN A 243 10.83 19.94 29.70
CA GLN A 243 9.50 20.57 29.80
C GLN A 243 8.42 19.56 30.23
N GLY A 244 8.49 18.32 29.74
CA GLY A 244 7.61 17.22 30.15
C GLY A 244 7.85 16.79 31.60
N GLU A 245 9.05 16.26 31.89
CA GLU A 245 9.36 15.62 33.17
C GLU A 245 9.65 16.62 34.31
N GLY A 246 10.31 17.74 33.96
CA GLY A 246 10.86 18.67 34.94
C GLY A 246 12.15 18.15 35.57
N GLY A 247 13.15 19.02 35.70
CA GLY A 247 14.34 18.75 36.51
C GLY A 247 14.06 18.85 38.02
N ASP A 248 15.10 18.72 38.86
CA ASP A 248 15.05 18.65 40.33
C ASP A 248 14.22 19.75 41.06
N THR A 249 13.82 20.84 40.39
CA THR A 249 13.09 21.98 41.01
C THR A 249 11.98 22.63 40.16
N ALA A 250 11.49 22.03 39.06
CA ALA A 250 10.67 22.75 38.08
C ALA A 250 9.15 22.73 38.35
N VAL A 251 8.62 23.72 39.09
CA VAL A 251 7.18 23.96 39.42
C VAL A 251 6.24 24.06 38.19
N THR A 252 6.81 24.06 36.98
CA THR A 252 6.12 24.36 35.73
C THR A 252 6.11 23.23 34.70
N SER A 253 6.66 22.04 35.01
CA SER A 253 6.65 20.90 34.07
C SER A 253 5.26 20.30 33.89
N HIS A 254 5.07 19.55 32.80
CA HIS A 254 3.81 18.85 32.53
C HIS A 254 3.45 17.89 33.65
N TYR A 255 4.42 17.11 34.13
CA TYR A 255 4.28 16.23 35.29
C TYR A 255 3.67 16.94 36.49
N GLN A 256 4.23 18.09 36.88
CA GLN A 256 3.80 18.79 38.10
C GLN A 256 2.43 19.45 37.92
N LYS A 257 2.15 19.97 36.72
CA LYS A 257 0.82 20.48 36.36
C LYS A 257 -0.22 19.36 36.44
N PHE A 258 0.01 18.21 35.82
CA PHE A 258 -0.92 17.07 35.86
C PHE A 258 -1.08 16.50 37.27
N ARG A 259 0.01 16.38 38.04
CA ARG A 259 -0.04 15.90 39.42
C ARG A 259 -0.86 16.83 40.30
N THR A 260 -0.68 18.14 40.18
CA THR A 260 -1.48 19.14 40.89
C THR A 260 -2.97 18.98 40.57
N ILE A 261 -3.31 18.83 39.28
CA ILE A 261 -4.70 18.63 38.86
C ILE A 261 -5.26 17.31 39.39
N TYR A 262 -4.47 16.23 39.38
CA TYR A 262 -4.87 14.94 39.93
C TYR A 262 -5.21 15.05 41.42
N GLU A 263 -4.30 15.59 42.22
CA GLU A 263 -4.49 15.75 43.67
C GLU A 263 -5.70 16.66 43.99
N GLU A 264 -5.84 17.73 43.21
CA GLU A 264 -6.96 18.65 43.34
C GLU A 264 -8.31 18.06 42.93
N LEU A 265 -8.34 17.18 41.93
CA LEU A 265 -9.54 16.47 41.49
C LEU A 265 -9.90 15.34 42.47
N GLU A 266 -8.90 14.64 43.00
CA GLU A 266 -9.09 13.58 44.00
C GLU A 266 -9.72 14.13 45.28
N ALA A 267 -9.33 15.33 45.68
CA ALA A 267 -9.94 16.06 46.80
C ALA A 267 -11.38 16.53 46.51
N THR A 268 -11.81 16.55 45.23
CA THR A 268 -13.16 16.95 44.82
C THR A 268 -14.11 15.75 44.86
N THR A 269 -14.81 15.57 45.98
CA THR A 269 -15.74 14.43 46.18
C THR A 269 -17.23 14.78 46.04
N THR A 270 -17.56 16.06 45.90
CA THR A 270 -18.94 16.57 46.01
C THR A 270 -19.60 16.89 44.67
N TRP A 271 -18.82 16.93 43.57
CA TRP A 271 -19.31 17.22 42.23
C TRP A 271 -18.38 16.62 41.17
N ASN A 272 -18.87 16.48 39.94
CA ASN A 272 -18.11 15.93 38.82
C ASN A 272 -17.89 17.02 37.75
N PRO A 273 -16.64 17.46 37.49
CA PRO A 273 -16.34 18.43 36.46
C PRO A 273 -16.42 17.85 35.04
N SER A 274 -16.51 16.52 34.88
CA SER A 274 -16.46 15.85 33.59
C SER A 274 -17.83 15.83 32.93
N ARG A 275 -17.93 16.33 31.68
CA ARG A 275 -19.11 16.17 30.81
C ARG A 275 -19.33 14.68 30.52
N PRO A 276 -20.58 14.23 30.35
CA PRO A 276 -20.91 12.85 29.97
C PRO A 276 -20.60 12.60 28.48
N MET A 277 -19.34 12.78 28.09
CA MET A 277 -18.83 12.49 26.75
C MET A 277 -18.37 11.04 26.67
N PRO A 278 -18.47 10.40 25.50
CA PRO A 278 -18.06 9.02 25.36
C PRO A 278 -16.55 8.88 25.31
N THR A 279 -16.09 7.67 25.55
CA THR A 279 -14.73 7.26 25.20
C THR A 279 -14.67 6.95 23.69
N ASN A 280 -13.56 7.28 23.02
CA ASN A 280 -13.33 7.03 21.59
C ASN A 280 -14.53 7.40 20.68
N PRO A 281 -14.99 8.66 20.73
CA PRO A 281 -16.09 9.10 19.89
C PRO A 281 -15.81 8.78 18.42
N ASN A 282 -16.81 8.29 17.71
CA ASN A 282 -16.68 7.98 16.29
C ASN A 282 -17.99 8.19 15.54
N THR A 283 -17.87 8.37 14.24
CA THR A 283 -18.98 8.71 13.34
C THR A 283 -19.55 7.50 12.59
N SER A 284 -19.27 6.29 13.07
CA SER A 284 -19.69 5.07 12.40
C SER A 284 -21.21 5.01 12.29
N GLU A 285 -21.72 4.72 11.10
CA GLU A 285 -23.16 4.60 10.90
C GLU A 285 -23.70 3.29 11.47
N GLN A 286 -22.91 2.22 11.32
CA GLN A 286 -23.27 0.89 11.77
C GLN A 286 -22.78 0.66 13.20
N PRO A 287 -23.51 -0.15 14.00
CA PRO A 287 -23.04 -0.57 15.31
C PRO A 287 -21.72 -1.34 15.24
N HIS A 288 -20.87 -1.17 16.27
CA HIS A 288 -19.66 -1.96 16.46
C HIS A 288 -19.93 -3.18 17.35
N GLN A 289 -19.21 -4.27 17.10
CA GLN A 289 -19.15 -5.40 18.03
C GLN A 289 -18.20 -5.13 19.20
N ASP A 290 -17.16 -4.31 18.97
CA ASP A 290 -16.29 -3.80 20.02
C ASP A 290 -17.06 -2.83 20.92
N LEU A 291 -17.13 -3.14 22.22
CA LEU A 291 -17.93 -2.40 23.18
C LEU A 291 -17.38 -0.99 23.45
N ASP A 292 -16.06 -0.80 23.38
CA ASP A 292 -15.42 0.51 23.57
C ASP A 292 -15.68 1.40 22.35
N MET A 293 -15.61 0.84 21.13
CA MET A 293 -15.96 1.55 19.89
C MET A 293 -17.47 1.83 19.78
N GLU A 294 -18.32 0.90 20.20
CA GLU A 294 -19.78 1.13 20.21
C GLU A 294 -20.18 2.18 21.24
N ALA A 295 -19.54 2.17 22.41
CA ALA A 295 -19.74 3.21 23.44
C ALA A 295 -19.38 4.62 22.91
N GLY A 296 -18.43 4.69 21.98
CA GLY A 296 -18.01 5.89 21.24
C GLY A 296 -18.97 6.36 20.15
N ARG A 297 -19.89 5.52 19.69
CA ARG A 297 -20.63 5.80 18.45
C ARG A 297 -21.59 6.98 18.62
N ILE A 298 -21.51 7.95 17.71
CA ILE A 298 -22.42 9.10 17.64
C ILE A 298 -23.57 8.74 16.68
N THR A 299 -24.77 8.57 17.23
CA THR A 299 -25.94 8.17 16.45
C THR A 299 -26.87 9.33 16.10
N ASP A 300 -26.76 10.47 16.80
CA ASP A 300 -27.45 11.71 16.39
C ASP A 300 -26.87 12.20 15.05
N ALA A 301 -27.71 12.25 14.02
CA ALA A 301 -27.28 12.52 12.65
C ALA A 301 -26.64 13.90 12.48
N GLU A 302 -27.12 14.89 13.24
CA GLU A 302 -26.57 16.25 13.21
C GLU A 302 -25.22 16.33 13.93
N SER A 303 -25.11 15.77 15.12
CA SER A 303 -23.84 15.69 15.87
C SER A 303 -22.77 14.94 15.09
N ARG A 304 -23.16 13.86 14.40
CA ARG A 304 -22.26 13.08 13.55
C ARG A 304 -21.73 13.88 12.35
N ARG A 305 -22.55 14.72 11.72
CA ARG A 305 -22.09 15.65 10.66
C ARG A 305 -21.07 16.65 11.18
N TRP A 306 -21.32 17.25 12.35
CA TRP A 306 -20.35 18.14 12.98
C TRP A 306 -19.08 17.42 13.43
N ALA A 307 -19.16 16.15 13.81
CA ALA A 307 -17.99 15.32 14.11
C ALA A 307 -17.15 15.05 12.85
N HIS A 308 -17.77 14.77 11.69
CA HIS A 308 -17.05 14.71 10.41
C HIS A 308 -16.39 16.04 10.03
N ILE A 309 -17.06 17.17 10.28
CA ILE A 309 -16.47 18.50 10.05
C ILE A 309 -15.23 18.68 10.94
N ALA A 310 -15.27 18.22 12.20
CA ALA A 310 -14.12 18.26 13.11
C ALA A 310 -12.94 17.43 12.57
N ASP A 311 -13.19 16.22 12.06
CA ASP A 311 -12.14 15.35 11.49
C ASP A 311 -11.53 15.96 10.22
N LEU A 312 -12.35 16.57 9.36
CA LEU A 312 -11.84 17.25 8.16
C LEU A 312 -11.05 18.52 8.49
N GLN A 313 -11.46 19.29 9.51
CA GLN A 313 -10.69 20.42 10.03
C GLN A 313 -9.34 19.96 10.62
N TYR A 314 -9.35 18.84 11.36
CA TYR A 314 -8.14 18.24 11.88
C TYR A 314 -7.20 17.75 10.77
N ARG A 315 -7.74 17.11 9.73
CA ARG A 315 -6.99 16.71 8.54
C ARG A 315 -6.37 17.91 7.83
N LEU A 316 -7.14 18.98 7.62
CA LEU A 316 -6.66 20.20 6.96
C LEU A 316 -5.52 20.83 7.77
N LEU A 317 -5.61 20.78 9.10
CA LEU A 317 -4.57 21.27 10.00
C LEU A 317 -3.25 20.49 9.83
N LEU A 318 -3.31 19.16 9.92
CA LEU A 318 -2.13 18.31 9.77
C LEU A 318 -1.50 18.42 8.38
N HIS A 319 -2.34 18.48 7.34
CA HIS A 319 -1.89 18.73 5.97
C HIS A 319 -1.21 20.11 5.83
N GLY A 320 -1.75 21.14 6.50
CA GLY A 320 -1.15 22.47 6.63
C GLY A 320 0.25 22.44 7.23
N ILE A 321 0.41 21.76 8.37
CA ILE A 321 1.70 21.61 9.04
C ILE A 321 2.70 20.90 8.11
N ALA A 322 2.34 19.75 7.54
CA ALA A 322 3.23 19.00 6.65
C ALA A 322 3.62 19.82 5.41
N HIS A 323 2.65 20.45 4.75
CA HIS A 323 2.89 21.23 3.53
C HIS A 323 3.77 22.44 3.81
N SER A 324 3.61 23.10 4.97
CA SER A 324 4.46 24.22 5.34
C SER A 324 5.95 23.85 5.43
N LEU A 325 6.25 22.61 5.84
CA LEU A 325 7.62 22.11 6.04
C LEU A 325 8.31 21.66 4.74
N VAL A 326 7.58 21.57 3.63
CA VAL A 326 8.16 21.32 2.29
C VAL A 326 8.18 22.57 1.42
N LEU A 327 7.58 23.67 1.88
CA LEU A 327 7.67 24.98 1.25
C LEU A 327 8.86 25.74 1.81
N GLU A 328 9.62 26.41 0.94
CA GLU A 328 10.79 27.19 1.37
C GLU A 328 10.41 28.33 2.32
N GLN A 329 11.24 28.56 3.34
CA GLN A 329 11.15 29.68 4.26
C GLN A 329 11.11 31.02 3.51
N GLY A 330 10.33 31.96 4.04
CA GLY A 330 10.19 33.30 3.45
C GLY A 330 9.25 33.39 2.24
N THR A 331 8.74 32.28 1.72
CA THR A 331 7.75 32.31 0.64
C THR A 331 6.37 32.75 1.14
N THR A 332 5.62 33.43 0.27
CA THR A 332 4.23 33.81 0.55
C THR A 332 3.36 32.58 0.77
N ALA A 333 3.55 31.53 -0.03
CA ALA A 333 2.85 30.25 0.09
C ALA A 333 2.99 29.64 1.49
N ARG A 334 4.23 29.54 2.01
CA ARG A 334 4.49 29.02 3.36
C ARG A 334 3.80 29.86 4.43
N THR A 335 3.95 31.19 4.35
CA THR A 335 3.34 32.11 5.32
C THR A 335 1.82 31.98 5.34
N THR A 336 1.20 31.82 4.17
CA THR A 336 -0.24 31.64 4.02
C THR A 336 -0.71 30.30 4.62
N VAL A 337 -0.04 29.20 4.28
CA VAL A 337 -0.37 27.86 4.82
C VAL A 337 -0.23 27.80 6.34
N ILE A 338 0.82 28.41 6.91
CA ILE A 338 0.98 28.53 8.37
C ILE A 338 -0.16 29.35 8.96
N GLY A 339 -0.56 30.45 8.31
CA GLY A 339 -1.71 31.24 8.72
C GLY A 339 -3.01 30.42 8.78
N TRP A 340 -3.23 29.54 7.80
CA TRP A 340 -4.35 28.61 7.81
C TRP A 340 -4.26 27.61 8.95
N ALA A 341 -3.10 27.02 9.21
CA ALA A 341 -2.88 26.12 10.36
C ALA A 341 -3.33 26.77 11.67
N PHE A 342 -2.96 28.02 11.94
CA PHE A 342 -3.44 28.74 13.12
C PHE A 342 -4.95 28.98 13.12
N GLY A 343 -5.52 29.42 11.98
CA GLY A 343 -6.96 29.64 11.87
C GLY A 343 -7.77 28.36 12.13
N MET A 344 -7.26 27.21 11.68
CA MET A 344 -7.85 25.90 11.93
C MET A 344 -7.75 25.46 13.39
N MET A 345 -6.68 25.82 14.12
CA MET A 345 -6.60 25.53 15.56
C MET A 345 -7.56 26.39 16.39
N GLN A 346 -7.81 27.63 15.96
CA GLN A 346 -8.53 28.64 16.74
C GLN A 346 -9.93 28.92 16.21
N PHE A 347 -10.36 30.19 16.22
CA PHE A 347 -11.63 30.65 15.69
C PHE A 347 -11.46 30.99 14.21
N PRO A 348 -12.33 30.50 13.31
CA PRO A 348 -13.57 29.74 13.55
C PRO A 348 -13.43 28.21 13.47
N GLY A 349 -12.20 27.68 13.42
CA GLY A 349 -11.88 26.27 13.18
C GLY A 349 -12.20 25.28 14.31
N LEU A 350 -11.30 24.34 14.52
CA LEU A 350 -11.47 23.12 15.31
C LEU A 350 -11.95 23.39 16.74
N ARG A 351 -11.43 24.43 17.40
CA ARG A 351 -11.83 24.80 18.77
C ARG A 351 -13.33 25.07 18.93
N GLU A 352 -13.93 25.80 17.99
CA GLU A 352 -15.36 26.15 18.06
C GLU A 352 -16.25 24.96 17.71
N VAL A 353 -15.84 24.18 16.71
CA VAL A 353 -16.53 22.92 16.33
C VAL A 353 -16.55 21.94 17.50
N ILE A 354 -15.42 21.76 18.19
CA ILE A 354 -15.29 20.93 19.38
C ILE A 354 -16.21 21.44 20.50
N GLY A 355 -16.21 22.76 20.76
CA GLY A 355 -17.06 23.38 21.77
C GLY A 355 -18.55 23.18 21.47
N PHE A 356 -18.94 23.26 20.19
CA PHE A 356 -20.31 23.01 19.77
C PHE A 356 -20.72 21.56 19.94
N LEU A 357 -19.89 20.60 19.51
CA LEU A 357 -20.14 19.16 19.66
C LEU A 357 -20.46 18.77 21.11
N GLN A 358 -19.79 19.37 22.09
CA GLN A 358 -20.03 19.10 23.51
C GLN A 358 -21.41 19.53 24.01
N THR A 359 -22.09 20.42 23.29
CA THR A 359 -23.46 20.83 23.64
C THR A 359 -24.50 19.87 23.06
N ARG A 360 -24.11 19.07 22.07
CA ARG A 360 -24.99 18.25 21.24
C ARG A 360 -25.18 16.84 21.82
N PRO A 361 -26.33 16.19 21.60
CA PRO A 361 -26.58 14.84 22.10
C PRO A 361 -25.70 13.81 21.35
N GLN A 362 -25.21 12.80 22.05
CA GLN A 362 -24.51 11.68 21.41
C GLN A 362 -25.47 10.82 20.56
N HIS A 363 -26.71 10.67 21.01
CA HIS A 363 -27.69 9.75 20.45
C HIS A 363 -29.00 10.45 20.08
N ASP A 364 -29.69 9.90 19.08
CA ASP A 364 -31.09 10.21 18.77
C ASP A 364 -31.95 8.92 18.89
N PRO A 365 -32.95 8.87 19.81
CA PRO A 365 -33.28 9.91 20.78
C PRO A 365 -32.17 10.10 21.84
N PRO A 366 -32.08 11.28 22.49
CA PRO A 366 -31.09 11.54 23.53
C PRO A 366 -31.14 10.52 24.67
N GLN A 367 -29.96 10.09 25.14
CA GLN A 367 -29.80 9.11 26.21
C GLN A 367 -29.10 9.73 27.41
N ALA A 368 -29.40 9.24 28.62
CA ALA A 368 -28.74 9.66 29.85
C ALA A 368 -27.57 8.73 30.22
N ASP A 369 -26.58 9.27 30.92
CA ASP A 369 -25.56 8.50 31.63
C ASP A 369 -26.13 7.88 32.91
N THR A 370 -25.30 7.14 33.65
CA THR A 370 -25.69 6.49 34.91
C THR A 370 -26.09 7.48 36.02
N GLN A 371 -25.80 8.77 35.86
CA GLN A 371 -26.16 9.85 36.78
C GLN A 371 -27.37 10.67 36.29
N GLY A 372 -28.01 10.25 35.18
CA GLY A 372 -29.17 10.93 34.61
C GLY A 372 -28.85 12.16 33.78
N ARG A 373 -27.56 12.40 33.44
CA ARG A 373 -27.11 13.53 32.61
C ARG A 373 -27.14 13.12 31.15
N GLU A 374 -27.63 13.98 30.25
CA GLU A 374 -27.67 13.68 28.81
C GLU A 374 -26.26 13.46 28.24
N ARG A 375 -26.04 12.32 27.57
CA ARG A 375 -24.79 11.97 26.89
C ARG A 375 -24.51 12.95 25.75
N LYS A 376 -23.29 13.46 25.70
CA LYS A 376 -22.87 14.49 24.74
C LYS A 376 -21.95 13.92 23.67
N ALA A 377 -22.04 14.44 22.46
CA ALA A 377 -21.11 14.08 21.39
C ALA A 377 -19.69 14.59 21.70
N GLY A 378 -18.69 13.91 21.16
CA GLY A 378 -17.28 14.32 21.26
C GLY A 378 -16.59 14.32 19.90
N PRO A 379 -15.50 15.09 19.75
CA PRO A 379 -14.70 15.09 18.52
C PRO A 379 -13.94 13.76 18.36
N PRO A 380 -14.04 13.07 17.22
CA PRO A 380 -13.34 11.81 16.98
C PRO A 380 -11.83 11.96 16.82
N PHE A 381 -11.37 13.06 16.23
CA PHE A 381 -9.98 13.25 15.79
C PHE A 381 -9.50 12.11 14.88
N ALA A 382 -10.37 11.56 14.04
CA ALA A 382 -10.03 10.44 13.19
C ALA A 382 -8.89 10.81 12.23
N MET A 383 -7.90 9.92 12.09
CA MET A 383 -6.82 10.10 11.14
C MET A 383 -7.33 9.86 9.71
N PRO A 384 -6.85 10.63 8.71
CA PRO A 384 -7.13 10.30 7.33
C PRO A 384 -6.41 9.00 6.94
N TYR A 385 -6.85 8.38 5.84
CA TYR A 385 -6.20 7.18 5.30
C TYR A 385 -4.73 7.39 4.90
N THR A 386 -4.28 8.64 4.75
CA THR A 386 -2.87 9.04 4.63
C THR A 386 -2.69 10.53 4.92
N LEU A 387 -1.54 10.91 5.46
CA LEU A 387 -1.07 12.31 5.53
C LEU A 387 0.08 12.60 4.57
N ALA A 388 0.48 11.64 3.74
CA ALA A 388 1.51 11.84 2.74
C ALA A 388 1.11 12.96 1.77
N LEU A 389 2.03 13.91 1.56
CA LEU A 389 1.82 14.97 0.58
C LEU A 389 1.95 14.39 -0.84
N PRO A 390 1.07 14.78 -1.78
CA PRO A 390 1.28 14.49 -3.18
C PRO A 390 2.63 15.01 -3.68
N HIS A 391 3.24 14.32 -4.65
CA HIS A 391 4.57 14.69 -5.15
C HIS A 391 4.60 16.03 -5.91
N SER A 392 3.51 16.41 -6.59
CA SER A 392 3.46 17.66 -7.34
C SER A 392 2.84 18.79 -6.51
N GLN A 393 3.42 19.99 -6.61
CA GLN A 393 2.89 21.18 -5.91
C GLN A 393 1.42 21.45 -6.29
N SER A 394 1.05 21.30 -7.57
CA SER A 394 -0.35 21.47 -7.99
C SER A 394 -1.29 20.46 -7.31
N ALA A 395 -0.87 19.21 -7.11
CA ALA A 395 -1.68 18.23 -6.38
C ALA A 395 -1.74 18.51 -4.88
N GLN A 396 -0.67 19.05 -4.28
CA GLN A 396 -0.67 19.52 -2.89
C GLN A 396 -1.73 20.63 -2.71
N TRP A 397 -1.74 21.65 -3.58
CA TRP A 397 -2.76 22.72 -3.53
C TRP A 397 -4.18 22.20 -3.77
N ARG A 398 -4.36 21.28 -4.71
CA ARG A 398 -5.67 20.66 -4.99
C ARG A 398 -6.24 19.91 -3.79
N THR A 399 -5.39 19.34 -2.93
CA THR A 399 -5.82 18.63 -1.72
C THR A 399 -6.58 19.56 -0.76
N TYR A 400 -6.17 20.84 -0.63
CA TYR A 400 -6.91 21.83 0.17
C TYR A 400 -8.31 22.05 -0.38
N VAL A 401 -8.44 22.19 -1.70
CA VAL A 401 -9.73 22.41 -2.38
C VAL A 401 -10.68 21.25 -2.10
N GLU A 402 -10.20 20.01 -2.22
CA GLU A 402 -11.01 18.81 -2.02
C GLU A 402 -11.49 18.66 -0.56
N ILE A 403 -10.60 18.94 0.41
CA ILE A 403 -10.98 18.90 1.83
C ILE A 403 -12.00 20.00 2.15
N VAL A 404 -11.80 21.23 1.66
CA VAL A 404 -12.75 22.33 1.87
C VAL A 404 -14.10 22.04 1.22
N ASP A 405 -14.11 21.50 0.00
CA ASP A 405 -15.37 21.13 -0.68
C ASP A 405 -16.14 20.07 0.13
N ALA A 406 -15.44 19.11 0.74
CA ALA A 406 -16.07 18.15 1.65
C ALA A 406 -16.67 18.83 2.90
N ILE A 407 -15.97 19.81 3.50
CA ILE A 407 -16.46 20.58 4.65
C ILE A 407 -17.71 21.37 4.27
N ASN A 408 -17.68 22.12 3.16
CA ASN A 408 -18.82 22.90 2.67
C ASN A 408 -20.04 22.03 2.36
N ASN A 409 -19.83 20.86 1.76
CA ASN A 409 -20.88 19.90 1.48
C ASN A 409 -21.56 19.40 2.76
N LEU A 410 -20.80 19.19 3.83
CA LEU A 410 -21.36 18.80 5.13
C LEU A 410 -22.08 19.97 5.81
N LEU A 411 -21.51 21.18 5.78
CA LEU A 411 -22.13 22.39 6.33
C LEU A 411 -23.49 22.66 5.68
N ALA A 412 -23.59 22.51 4.36
CA ALA A 412 -24.85 22.65 3.63
C ALA A 412 -25.94 21.64 4.04
N GLN A 413 -25.55 20.52 4.67
CA GLN A 413 -26.45 19.49 5.17
C GLN A 413 -26.74 19.61 6.67
N THR A 414 -26.10 20.56 7.37
CA THR A 414 -26.41 20.84 8.77
C THR A 414 -27.71 21.62 8.91
N THR A 415 -28.49 21.30 9.94
CA THR A 415 -29.76 22.00 10.24
C THR A 415 -29.62 23.00 11.37
N SER A 416 -28.65 22.80 12.26
CA SER A 416 -28.24 23.67 13.33
C SER A 416 -27.28 24.72 12.77
N VAL A 417 -27.62 25.98 12.97
CA VAL A 417 -26.79 27.10 12.54
C VAL A 417 -26.12 27.74 13.76
N PRO A 418 -24.97 27.23 14.24
CA PRO A 418 -24.28 27.87 15.35
C PRO A 418 -23.76 29.25 14.94
N PRO A 419 -23.57 30.18 15.90
CA PRO A 419 -23.19 31.56 15.61
C PRO A 419 -21.86 31.71 14.84
N PHE A 420 -20.98 30.71 14.91
CA PHE A 420 -19.68 30.73 14.23
C PHE A 420 -19.69 30.06 12.85
N GLN A 421 -20.78 29.40 12.43
CA GLN A 421 -20.83 28.66 11.17
C GLN A 421 -20.47 29.52 9.96
N THR A 422 -21.06 30.71 9.84
CA THR A 422 -20.75 31.62 8.72
C THR A 422 -19.27 32.00 8.68
N ASN A 423 -18.67 32.25 9.84
CA ASN A 423 -17.24 32.54 9.89
C ASN A 423 -16.41 31.33 9.46
N LEU A 424 -16.83 30.11 9.84
CA LEU A 424 -16.18 28.87 9.42
C LEU A 424 -16.25 28.69 7.90
N GLU A 425 -17.42 28.90 7.29
CA GLU A 425 -17.63 28.87 5.84
C GLU A 425 -16.73 29.89 5.14
N ASP A 426 -16.72 31.14 5.59
CA ASP A 426 -15.89 32.20 5.02
C ASP A 426 -14.38 31.87 5.11
N PHE A 427 -13.95 31.33 6.26
CA PHE A 427 -12.56 30.94 6.48
C PHE A 427 -12.12 29.80 5.54
N VAL A 428 -12.89 28.71 5.44
CA VAL A 428 -12.52 27.60 4.56
C VAL A 428 -12.60 27.98 3.09
N ASN A 429 -13.56 28.83 2.69
CA ASN A 429 -13.65 29.35 1.33
C ASN A 429 -12.42 30.21 0.97
N THR A 430 -11.91 31.00 1.91
CA THR A 430 -10.65 31.75 1.71
C THR A 430 -9.47 30.80 1.43
N ILE A 431 -9.39 29.68 2.16
CA ILE A 431 -8.37 28.64 1.91
C ILE A 431 -8.50 28.09 0.49
N ARG A 432 -9.73 27.76 0.09
CA ARG A 432 -10.03 27.20 -1.23
C ARG A 432 -9.63 28.13 -2.36
N GLU A 433 -10.02 29.40 -2.28
CA GLU A 433 -9.73 30.42 -3.30
C GLU A 433 -8.22 30.61 -3.46
N SER A 434 -7.50 30.83 -2.36
CA SER A 434 -6.05 30.99 -2.40
C SER A 434 -5.32 29.73 -2.86
N ALA A 435 -5.80 28.52 -2.51
CA ALA A 435 -5.20 27.28 -3.00
C ALA A 435 -5.35 27.13 -4.53
N LEU A 436 -6.48 27.57 -5.10
CA LEU A 436 -6.66 27.63 -6.55
C LEU A 436 -5.69 28.62 -7.19
N GLU A 437 -5.54 29.82 -6.62
CA GLU A 437 -4.57 30.82 -7.09
C GLU A 437 -3.14 30.25 -7.09
N PHE A 438 -2.71 29.62 -6.00
CA PHE A 438 -1.39 29.00 -5.95
C PHE A 438 -1.22 27.89 -6.99
N SER A 439 -2.24 27.06 -7.21
CA SER A 439 -2.21 26.01 -8.23
C SER A 439 -2.02 26.56 -9.65
N GLU A 440 -2.53 27.76 -9.95
CA GLU A 440 -2.40 28.40 -11.26
C GLU A 440 -1.02 29.01 -11.51
N THR A 441 -0.27 29.34 -10.44
CA THR A 441 1.07 29.94 -10.52
C THR A 441 2.21 28.94 -10.74
N VAL A 442 1.96 27.63 -10.62
CA VAL A 442 2.95 26.57 -10.86
C VAL A 442 3.17 26.41 -12.38
N THR A 443 4.29 26.88 -12.91
CA THR A 443 4.60 26.78 -14.36
C THR A 443 4.97 25.34 -14.74
N PRO A 444 4.48 24.78 -15.88
CA PRO A 444 4.93 23.48 -16.35
C PRO A 444 6.44 23.51 -16.70
N PRO A 445 7.20 22.42 -16.47
CA PRO A 445 8.61 22.39 -16.82
C PRO A 445 8.80 22.52 -18.35
N GLN A 446 9.69 23.42 -18.76
CA GLN A 446 10.08 23.62 -20.15
C GLN A 446 10.93 22.45 -20.65
N THR A 447 10.54 21.83 -21.76
CA THR A 447 11.38 20.90 -22.54
C THR A 447 12.53 21.65 -23.23
N PRO A 448 13.79 21.16 -23.21
CA PRO A 448 14.91 21.80 -23.89
C PRO A 448 14.90 21.56 -25.42
N ASP A 449 15.26 22.61 -26.17
CA ASP A 449 15.24 22.76 -27.64
C ASP A 449 16.39 22.07 -28.43
N ASP A 450 16.16 21.93 -29.76
CA ASP A 450 17.03 21.73 -30.95
C ASP A 450 16.87 20.34 -31.66
N PRO A 451 16.84 20.17 -33.03
CA PRO A 451 17.58 20.92 -34.05
C PRO A 451 16.98 21.18 -35.46
N SER A 452 17.67 22.03 -36.24
CA SER A 452 17.48 22.34 -37.66
C SER A 452 18.19 21.36 -38.62
N ASP A 453 17.45 20.64 -39.48
CA ASP A 453 17.87 20.23 -40.84
C ASP A 453 16.70 19.60 -41.64
N PRO A 454 16.43 19.96 -42.92
CA PRO A 454 15.40 19.31 -43.73
C PRO A 454 15.97 18.24 -44.70
N PRO A 455 15.27 17.10 -44.94
CA PRO A 455 15.78 15.99 -45.75
C PRO A 455 15.62 16.17 -47.29
N PRO A 456 16.43 15.48 -48.13
CA PRO A 456 16.46 15.65 -49.59
C PRO A 456 15.39 14.82 -50.34
N ALA A 457 15.06 15.25 -51.57
CA ALA A 457 13.92 14.74 -52.34
C ALA A 457 14.18 13.41 -53.12
N PRO A 458 13.15 12.59 -53.44
CA PRO A 458 13.31 11.21 -53.91
C PRO A 458 13.45 11.07 -55.44
N GLY A 459 14.34 10.18 -55.91
CA GLY A 459 14.50 9.76 -57.32
C GLY A 459 14.22 8.25 -57.55
N ASP A 460 13.99 7.85 -58.81
CA ASP A 460 13.25 6.66 -59.31
C ASP A 460 13.72 5.22 -58.98
N GLY A 461 14.66 5.02 -58.06
CA GLY A 461 15.02 3.68 -57.53
C GLY A 461 15.78 2.74 -58.47
N THR A 462 15.96 3.07 -59.76
CA THR A 462 16.56 2.17 -60.76
C THR A 462 18.05 1.97 -60.52
N LYS A 463 18.77 3.02 -60.15
CA LYS A 463 20.21 2.98 -59.81
C LYS A 463 20.46 2.23 -58.51
N ALA A 464 19.62 2.45 -57.49
CA ALA A 464 19.74 1.80 -56.19
C ALA A 464 19.59 0.27 -56.29
N LYS A 465 18.76 -0.21 -57.22
CA LYS A 465 18.60 -1.64 -57.49
C LYS A 465 19.83 -2.26 -58.16
N ALA A 466 20.48 -1.55 -59.07
CA ALA A 466 21.69 -2.03 -59.75
C ALA A 466 22.87 -2.14 -58.77
N ASP A 467 23.06 -1.13 -57.93
CA ASP A 467 24.12 -1.07 -56.92
C ASP A 467 23.99 -2.21 -55.88
N PHE A 468 22.76 -2.55 -55.47
CA PHE A 468 22.50 -3.66 -54.53
C PHE A 468 22.80 -5.04 -55.14
N LEU A 469 22.56 -5.24 -56.44
CA LEU A 469 22.86 -6.51 -57.12
C LEU A 469 24.37 -6.76 -57.28
N GLU A 470 25.18 -5.70 -57.47
CA GLU A 470 26.64 -5.82 -57.53
C GLU A 470 27.23 -6.17 -56.15
N LEU A 471 26.67 -5.59 -55.08
CA LEU A 471 27.04 -5.87 -53.70
C LEU A 471 26.78 -7.32 -53.29
N LEU A 472 25.68 -7.93 -53.73
CA LEU A 472 25.41 -9.34 -53.44
C LEU A 472 26.40 -10.29 -54.13
N LYS A 473 26.94 -9.91 -55.30
CA LYS A 473 27.95 -10.71 -56.02
C LYS A 473 29.31 -10.66 -55.33
N SER A 474 29.69 -9.54 -54.73
CA SER A 474 31.02 -9.38 -54.11
C SER A 474 31.21 -10.20 -52.82
N LYS A 475 30.12 -10.62 -52.16
CA LYS A 475 30.15 -11.33 -50.86
C LYS A 475 30.11 -12.85 -50.94
N GLN A 476 30.15 -13.41 -52.16
CA GLN A 476 30.02 -14.86 -52.41
C GLN A 476 31.14 -15.72 -51.77
N GLY A 477 32.29 -15.11 -51.42
CA GLY A 477 33.46 -15.82 -50.85
C GLY A 477 33.44 -16.07 -49.33
N ILE A 478 32.51 -15.50 -48.56
CA ILE A 478 32.53 -15.52 -47.07
C ILE A 478 31.92 -16.84 -46.50
N ALA A 479 31.26 -17.67 -47.32
CA ALA A 479 30.52 -18.85 -46.88
C ALA A 479 31.38 -20.09 -46.47
N GLN A 480 32.70 -20.06 -46.60
CA GLN A 480 33.54 -21.27 -46.44
C GLN A 480 34.10 -21.54 -45.03
N PHE A 481 33.98 -20.62 -44.07
CA PHE A 481 34.58 -20.82 -42.74
C PHE A 481 33.53 -20.73 -41.63
N MET A 482 33.05 -21.90 -41.18
CA MET A 482 32.88 -22.33 -39.77
C MET A 482 31.82 -23.44 -39.65
N HIS A 483 32.23 -24.57 -39.05
CA HIS A 483 31.37 -25.71 -38.73
C HIS A 483 31.62 -26.16 -37.28
N SER A 484 30.57 -26.13 -36.46
CA SER A 484 30.17 -27.06 -35.39
C SER A 484 29.54 -26.30 -34.22
N GLY A 485 28.22 -26.43 -34.09
CA GLY A 485 27.42 -25.83 -33.02
C GLY A 485 25.97 -25.48 -33.37
N VAL A 486 25.54 -25.63 -34.63
CA VAL A 486 24.13 -25.41 -35.04
C VAL A 486 23.57 -26.72 -35.59
N GLN A 487 22.44 -27.18 -35.03
CA GLN A 487 21.67 -28.29 -35.62
C GLN A 487 20.89 -27.75 -36.83
N ILE A 488 21.32 -28.17 -38.02
CA ILE A 488 20.56 -28.09 -39.27
C ILE A 488 19.68 -29.37 -39.34
N PRO A 489 18.43 -29.31 -39.82
CA PRO A 489 17.57 -30.49 -39.96
C PRO A 489 18.24 -31.59 -40.80
N ALA A 490 17.92 -32.86 -40.53
CA ALA A 490 18.51 -34.00 -41.24
C ALA A 490 18.33 -33.90 -42.77
N GLY A 491 19.39 -33.49 -43.49
CA GLY A 491 19.54 -33.63 -44.94
C GLY A 491 19.95 -32.39 -45.77
N GLY A 492 19.88 -31.15 -45.26
CA GLY A 492 20.14 -29.95 -46.09
C GLY A 492 21.48 -29.25 -45.80
N SER A 493 22.10 -28.62 -46.80
CA SER A 493 23.32 -27.80 -46.60
C SER A 493 23.15 -26.38 -47.15
N LEU A 494 23.75 -25.39 -46.47
CA LEU A 494 23.77 -23.98 -46.90
C LEU A 494 24.43 -23.75 -48.26
N ASN A 495 25.21 -24.71 -48.77
CA ASN A 495 25.76 -24.69 -50.13
C ASN A 495 24.67 -24.78 -51.20
N GLU A 496 23.49 -25.31 -50.88
CA GLU A 496 22.38 -25.40 -51.83
C GLU A 496 21.75 -24.04 -52.12
N LEU A 497 21.85 -23.06 -51.21
CA LEU A 497 21.28 -21.72 -51.39
C LEU A 497 21.91 -20.93 -52.55
N PHE A 498 23.17 -21.21 -52.86
CA PHE A 498 23.99 -20.47 -53.84
C PHE A 498 24.39 -21.33 -55.05
N SER A 499 23.67 -22.43 -55.32
CA SER A 499 23.83 -23.16 -56.58
C SER A 499 23.47 -22.26 -57.78
N ALA A 500 24.11 -22.49 -58.94
CA ALA A 500 23.88 -21.67 -60.13
C ALA A 500 22.40 -21.63 -60.56
N GLU A 501 21.66 -22.74 -60.37
CA GLU A 501 20.22 -22.81 -60.65
C GLU A 501 19.36 -21.97 -59.68
N ASN A 502 19.72 -21.93 -58.39
CA ASN A 502 19.00 -21.11 -57.40
C ASN A 502 19.32 -19.62 -57.58
N TYR A 503 20.54 -19.28 -58.00
CA TYR A 503 20.95 -17.90 -58.30
C TYR A 503 20.18 -17.32 -59.49
N ASP A 504 20.05 -18.06 -60.59
CA ASP A 504 19.31 -17.60 -61.77
C ASP A 504 17.80 -17.48 -61.48
N ALA A 505 17.23 -18.33 -60.62
CA ALA A 505 15.85 -18.23 -60.17
C ALA A 505 15.59 -16.98 -59.30
N ILE A 506 16.54 -16.63 -58.42
CA ILE A 506 16.47 -15.41 -57.61
C ILE A 506 16.56 -14.16 -58.48
N VAL A 507 17.50 -14.15 -59.45
CA VAL A 507 17.67 -13.02 -60.37
C VAL A 507 16.46 -12.87 -61.30
N SER A 508 15.90 -13.98 -61.79
CA SER A 508 14.70 -13.96 -62.64
C SER A 508 13.43 -13.51 -61.87
N PHE A 509 13.31 -13.85 -60.59
CA PHE A 509 12.22 -13.38 -59.72
C PHE A 509 12.30 -11.86 -59.49
N LEU A 510 13.50 -11.35 -59.15
CA LEU A 510 13.74 -9.94 -58.87
C LEU A 510 13.62 -9.03 -60.10
N THR A 511 13.68 -9.59 -61.32
CA THR A 511 13.63 -8.83 -62.58
C THR A 511 12.30 -8.95 -63.33
N SER A 512 11.43 -9.91 -62.97
CA SER A 512 10.10 -10.03 -63.58
C SER A 512 9.08 -9.01 -63.01
N THR A 513 8.14 -8.57 -63.85
CA THR A 513 7.15 -7.51 -63.59
C THR A 513 6.09 -7.82 -62.50
N ASN A 514 6.26 -8.89 -61.71
CA ASN A 514 5.32 -9.31 -60.66
C ASN A 514 5.72 -8.92 -59.22
N ALA A 515 6.80 -8.17 -59.02
CA ALA A 515 7.11 -7.56 -57.73
C ALA A 515 6.23 -6.31 -57.47
N LYS A 516 4.92 -6.48 -57.30
CA LYS A 516 3.98 -5.38 -56.98
C LYS A 516 3.84 -5.08 -55.49
N ARG A 517 4.59 -5.75 -54.60
CA ARG A 517 4.68 -5.40 -53.16
C ARG A 517 6.07 -5.75 -52.60
N PRO A 518 6.73 -4.86 -51.85
CA PRO A 518 7.85 -5.24 -51.00
C PRO A 518 7.35 -5.98 -49.75
N PRO A 519 8.13 -6.90 -49.16
CA PRO A 519 7.83 -7.44 -47.84
C PRO A 519 7.91 -6.35 -46.78
N ALA A 520 7.09 -6.48 -45.73
CA ALA A 520 7.19 -5.63 -44.55
C ALA A 520 8.56 -5.77 -43.88
N VAL A 521 9.02 -4.70 -43.24
CA VAL A 521 10.26 -4.70 -42.44
C VAL A 521 10.20 -5.86 -41.44
N GLY A 522 11.23 -6.71 -41.46
CA GLY A 522 11.32 -7.91 -40.62
C GLY A 522 10.76 -9.21 -41.22
N LYS A 523 10.21 -9.20 -42.45
CA LYS A 523 9.73 -10.41 -43.13
C LYS A 523 10.61 -10.81 -44.34
N PRO A 524 10.88 -12.10 -44.56
CA PRO A 524 11.74 -12.57 -45.64
C PRO A 524 11.09 -12.40 -47.03
N LEU A 525 11.91 -12.21 -48.06
CA LEU A 525 11.48 -12.21 -49.46
C LEU A 525 11.17 -13.66 -49.88
N VAL A 526 9.93 -13.93 -50.32
CA VAL A 526 9.49 -15.29 -50.69
C VAL A 526 9.57 -15.46 -52.20
N VAL A 527 10.52 -16.27 -52.67
CA VAL A 527 10.54 -16.80 -54.04
C VAL A 527 9.79 -18.14 -54.02
N PRO A 528 8.71 -18.33 -54.80
CA PRO A 528 7.95 -19.57 -54.72
C PRO A 528 8.72 -20.74 -55.35
N GLY A 529 9.02 -21.76 -54.55
CA GLY A 529 9.36 -23.11 -55.02
C GLY A 529 8.13 -24.03 -54.96
N SER A 530 8.05 -24.99 -55.89
CA SER A 530 6.92 -25.90 -56.11
C SER A 530 6.58 -26.77 -54.87
N PRO A 531 5.31 -27.26 -54.71
CA PRO A 531 4.69 -27.65 -53.43
C PRO A 531 5.26 -28.84 -52.66
N SER A 532 6.43 -29.37 -53.01
CA SER A 532 6.98 -30.61 -52.42
C SER A 532 8.41 -30.51 -51.92
N GLN A 533 9.06 -29.35 -52.00
CA GLN A 533 10.35 -29.13 -51.35
C GLN A 533 10.34 -27.80 -50.60
N SER A 534 10.85 -27.85 -49.37
CA SER A 534 11.08 -26.72 -48.47
C SER A 534 11.64 -25.52 -49.23
N GLY A 535 10.87 -24.43 -49.27
CA GLY A 535 11.32 -23.17 -49.83
C GLY A 535 12.53 -22.66 -49.04
N PHE A 536 13.52 -22.13 -49.75
CA PHE A 536 14.65 -21.45 -49.12
C PHE A 536 14.30 -19.99 -48.82
N TYR A 537 14.78 -19.50 -47.67
CA TYR A 537 14.50 -18.17 -47.15
C TYR A 537 15.71 -17.26 -47.33
N ILE A 538 15.53 -16.08 -47.90
CA ILE A 538 16.52 -14.99 -47.81
C ILE A 538 15.96 -13.94 -46.87
N GLN A 539 16.50 -13.90 -45.65
CA GLN A 539 16.19 -12.90 -44.65
C GLN A 539 17.28 -11.82 -44.70
N ILE A 540 16.91 -10.61 -45.12
CA ILE A 540 17.80 -9.44 -45.04
C ILE A 540 17.34 -8.62 -43.84
N THR A 541 18.00 -8.82 -42.70
CA THR A 541 17.81 -8.06 -41.47
C THR A 541 18.99 -7.11 -41.25
N THR A 542 18.68 -5.89 -40.82
CA THR A 542 19.64 -4.96 -40.20
C THR A 542 20.15 -5.61 -38.91
N GLY A 543 21.25 -6.36 -39.02
CA GLY A 543 21.82 -7.16 -37.94
C GLY A 543 22.63 -8.36 -38.44
N VAL A 544 22.19 -9.01 -39.53
CA VAL A 544 22.99 -10.05 -40.22
C VAL A 544 24.00 -9.41 -41.16
N MET A 545 23.68 -8.22 -41.68
CA MET A 545 24.56 -7.44 -42.58
C MET A 545 25.65 -6.67 -41.80
N SER A 546 25.36 -6.18 -40.60
CA SER A 546 26.27 -5.31 -39.83
C SER A 546 27.53 -6.01 -39.34
N GLY A 547 27.56 -7.34 -39.32
CA GLY A 547 28.77 -8.11 -39.01
C GLY A 547 29.73 -8.26 -40.18
N ASN A 548 29.30 -8.08 -41.44
CA ASN A 548 30.07 -8.47 -42.64
C ASN A 548 29.96 -7.52 -43.86
N PHE A 549 29.18 -6.43 -43.74
CA PHE A 549 29.03 -5.37 -44.74
C PHE A 549 29.50 -4.05 -44.13
N SER A 550 30.21 -3.23 -44.91
CA SER A 550 30.63 -1.91 -44.45
C SER A 550 29.45 -0.94 -44.38
N ASP A 551 29.61 0.14 -43.64
CA ASP A 551 28.57 1.18 -43.50
C ASP A 551 28.13 1.75 -44.85
N ASP A 552 29.05 1.88 -45.82
CA ASP A 552 28.74 2.31 -47.19
C ASP A 552 27.91 1.26 -47.97
N GLU A 553 28.16 -0.04 -47.74
CA GLU A 553 27.41 -1.14 -48.33
C GLU A 553 26.00 -1.26 -47.72
N ILE A 554 25.87 -0.99 -46.42
CA ILE A 554 24.57 -0.89 -45.74
C ILE A 554 23.75 0.27 -46.32
N GLN A 555 24.37 1.40 -46.63
CA GLN A 555 23.68 2.53 -47.27
C GLN A 555 23.19 2.23 -48.70
N VAL A 556 23.87 1.35 -49.45
CA VAL A 556 23.39 0.89 -50.78
C VAL A 556 22.09 0.09 -50.64
N VAL A 557 22.00 -0.76 -49.62
CA VAL A 557 20.84 -1.61 -49.31
C VAL A 557 19.65 -0.74 -48.88
N ASP A 558 19.93 0.23 -48.00
CA ASP A 558 18.93 1.11 -47.44
C ASP A 558 18.33 2.06 -48.49
N ARG A 559 19.16 2.57 -49.42
CA ARG A 559 18.68 3.37 -50.56
C ARG A 559 17.75 2.57 -51.47
N TRP A 560 18.03 1.29 -51.70
CA TRP A 560 17.15 0.44 -52.50
C TRP A 560 15.82 0.20 -51.78
N ILE A 561 15.83 -0.16 -50.50
CA ILE A 561 14.62 -0.40 -49.70
C ILE A 561 13.70 0.83 -49.68
N ARG A 562 14.26 2.03 -49.47
CA ARG A 562 13.48 3.28 -49.42
C ARG A 562 12.85 3.64 -50.76
N SER A 563 13.50 3.28 -51.87
CA SER A 563 12.93 3.49 -53.21
C SER A 563 11.65 2.68 -53.48
N LEU A 564 11.39 1.63 -52.68
CA LEU A 564 10.20 0.77 -52.82
C LEU A 564 8.94 1.33 -52.11
N ALA A 565 9.12 2.17 -51.08
CA ALA A 565 8.03 2.62 -50.19
C ALA A 565 7.14 3.75 -50.77
N ALA A 566 7.60 4.47 -51.80
CA ALA A 566 6.90 5.65 -52.32
C ALA A 566 5.65 5.36 -53.20
N SER A 567 5.06 4.15 -53.18
CA SER A 567 4.24 3.67 -54.31
C SER A 567 2.82 3.07 -54.08
N GLY A 568 2.13 3.12 -52.91
CA GLY A 568 0.83 2.40 -52.81
C GLY A 568 -0.26 2.88 -51.83
N ALA A 569 -1.53 2.89 -52.29
CA ALA A 569 -2.77 3.26 -51.60
C ALA A 569 -3.91 2.21 -51.73
N VAL A 570 -4.83 2.18 -50.74
CA VAL A 570 -6.26 1.69 -50.64
C VAL A 570 -6.65 0.17 -50.71
N GLY A 571 -7.36 -0.33 -49.67
CA GLY A 571 -8.69 -1.01 -49.75
C GLY A 571 -8.90 -2.51 -49.42
N GLY A 572 -9.81 -2.84 -48.46
CA GLY A 572 -10.89 -3.85 -48.61
C GLY A 572 -10.94 -5.20 -47.83
N ASN A 573 -11.85 -5.31 -46.83
CA ASN A 573 -12.82 -6.38 -46.41
C ASN A 573 -12.60 -7.93 -46.42
N ALA A 574 -12.85 -8.52 -45.21
CA ALA A 574 -13.66 -9.74 -44.86
C ALA A 574 -13.06 -11.20 -44.91
N PRO A 575 -13.66 -12.24 -44.26
CA PRO A 575 -13.06 -12.97 -43.11
C PRO A 575 -13.17 -14.54 -43.11
N ALA A 576 -12.65 -15.17 -42.03
CA ALA A 576 -13.25 -16.27 -41.23
C ALA A 576 -12.63 -17.72 -41.19
N ILE A 577 -12.70 -18.30 -39.96
CA ILE A 577 -12.87 -19.72 -39.50
C ILE A 577 -11.65 -20.61 -39.09
N VAL A 578 -11.48 -20.73 -37.74
CA VAL A 578 -11.41 -21.92 -36.82
C VAL A 578 -10.78 -23.26 -37.26
N ALA A 579 -9.86 -23.82 -36.44
CA ALA A 579 -10.01 -25.11 -35.72
C ALA A 579 -8.72 -25.59 -35.01
N ALA A 580 -8.90 -26.17 -33.83
CA ALA A 580 -7.92 -26.61 -32.82
C ALA A 580 -7.28 -27.99 -33.08
N ALA A 581 -6.14 -28.26 -32.41
CA ALA A 581 -5.79 -29.56 -31.81
C ALA A 581 -4.46 -29.50 -30.99
N ARG A 582 -4.50 -29.95 -29.73
CA ARG A 582 -3.33 -30.42 -28.93
C ARG A 582 -2.99 -31.87 -29.34
N PRO A 583 -1.74 -32.37 -29.18
CA PRO A 583 -1.45 -33.16 -27.96
C PRO A 583 0.03 -33.24 -27.47
N ALA A 584 0.12 -33.60 -26.18
CA ALA A 584 1.06 -34.51 -25.50
C ALA A 584 2.53 -34.16 -25.17
N ALA A 585 2.88 -34.49 -23.93
CA ALA A 585 4.12 -34.29 -23.20
C ALA A 585 5.23 -35.32 -23.51
N VAL A 586 6.51 -34.93 -23.34
CA VAL A 586 7.65 -35.82 -23.04
C VAL A 586 8.65 -35.10 -22.11
N ALA A 587 9.24 -35.87 -21.19
CA ALA A 587 10.01 -35.47 -20.03
C ALA A 587 11.51 -35.12 -20.26
N ARG A 588 12.01 -34.33 -19.28
CA ARG A 588 13.36 -33.90 -18.87
C ARG A 588 14.62 -34.56 -19.48
N ALA A 589 15.60 -33.71 -19.81
CA ALA A 589 17.01 -33.87 -19.39
C ALA A 589 17.74 -32.50 -19.45
N GLY A 590 18.56 -32.22 -18.45
CA GLY A 590 19.11 -30.89 -18.16
C GLY A 590 20.13 -30.34 -19.16
N ALA A 591 20.22 -29.02 -19.21
CA ALA A 591 21.33 -28.28 -19.80
C ALA A 591 21.54 -26.95 -19.08
N VAL A 592 22.82 -26.63 -18.94
CA VAL A 592 23.45 -25.47 -18.30
C VAL A 592 22.78 -24.14 -18.65
N VAL A 593 22.55 -23.29 -17.64
CA VAL A 593 21.99 -21.93 -17.73
C VAL A 593 22.98 -21.00 -18.48
N PRO A 594 22.61 -20.41 -19.63
CA PRO A 594 23.34 -19.29 -20.21
C PRO A 594 22.92 -17.99 -19.49
N SER A 595 23.90 -17.11 -19.22
CA SER A 595 23.72 -15.83 -18.53
C SER A 595 22.68 -14.92 -19.20
N ALA A 596 21.84 -14.28 -18.38
CA ALA A 596 20.64 -13.56 -18.73
C ALA A 596 20.89 -12.30 -19.59
N ALA A 597 20.14 -12.18 -20.69
CA ALA A 597 19.73 -10.86 -21.17
C ALA A 597 18.86 -10.21 -20.08
N GLY A 598 19.10 -8.93 -19.79
CA GLY A 598 18.38 -8.22 -18.73
C GLY A 598 16.89 -8.09 -19.04
N ILE A 599 16.07 -7.94 -18.00
CA ILE A 599 14.65 -7.58 -18.11
C ILE A 599 14.39 -6.21 -17.49
N VAL A 600 13.31 -5.55 -17.90
CA VAL A 600 12.85 -4.27 -17.34
C VAL A 600 11.33 -4.27 -17.28
N ALA A 601 10.74 -3.49 -16.38
CA ALA A 601 9.31 -3.23 -16.37
C ALA A 601 9.05 -1.80 -16.89
N ASN A 602 8.34 -1.72 -18.02
CA ASN A 602 7.98 -0.45 -18.64
C ASN A 602 6.53 -0.13 -18.33
N ARG A 603 6.26 1.14 -18.02
CA ARG A 603 4.89 1.62 -17.81
C ARG A 603 4.05 1.36 -19.07
N PHE A 604 2.96 0.64 -18.89
CA PHE A 604 2.06 0.20 -19.95
C PHE A 604 0.75 1.00 -19.94
N ALA A 605 0.23 1.31 -18.75
CA ALA A 605 -0.95 2.16 -18.58
C ALA A 605 -0.84 3.01 -17.30
N THR A 606 -1.59 4.10 -17.24
CA THR A 606 -1.65 5.04 -16.12
C THR A 606 -3.04 5.68 -16.01
N GLY A 607 -3.32 6.39 -14.93
CA GLY A 607 -4.59 7.09 -14.71
C GLY A 607 -5.74 6.21 -14.23
N LEU A 608 -5.44 5.01 -13.73
CA LEU A 608 -6.40 4.10 -13.13
C LEU A 608 -6.65 4.46 -11.66
N THR A 609 -7.81 4.12 -11.13
CA THR A 609 -8.21 4.44 -9.75
C THR A 609 -8.06 3.21 -8.85
N GLN A 610 -6.98 3.15 -8.06
CA GLN A 610 -6.70 2.02 -7.16
C GLN A 610 -6.84 0.64 -7.83
N PRO A 611 -6.11 0.37 -8.93
CA PRO A 611 -6.18 -0.92 -9.60
C PRO A 611 -5.60 -2.02 -8.68
N LEU A 612 -6.27 -3.16 -8.63
CA LEU A 612 -5.92 -4.31 -7.79
C LEU A 612 -5.60 -5.58 -8.61
N PHE A 613 -6.02 -5.65 -9.87
CA PHE A 613 -5.76 -6.81 -10.69
C PHE A 613 -5.81 -6.51 -12.19
N VAL A 614 -5.02 -7.25 -12.97
CA VAL A 614 -5.05 -7.25 -14.44
C VAL A 614 -5.14 -8.69 -14.94
N THR A 615 -6.01 -8.95 -15.91
CA THR A 615 -6.15 -10.26 -16.55
C THR A 615 -6.71 -10.13 -17.96
N PHE A 616 -6.88 -11.25 -18.65
CA PHE A 616 -7.55 -11.35 -19.95
C PHE A 616 -8.79 -12.25 -19.85
N ALA A 617 -9.66 -12.17 -20.87
CA ALA A 617 -10.80 -13.07 -21.00
C ALA A 617 -10.56 -14.10 -22.12
N PRO A 618 -10.98 -15.37 -21.95
CA PRO A 618 -10.97 -16.35 -23.04
C PRO A 618 -11.65 -15.82 -24.31
N GLY A 619 -11.01 -16.01 -25.47
CA GLY A 619 -11.52 -15.50 -26.75
C GLY A 619 -11.37 -13.99 -26.98
N LYS A 620 -10.71 -13.24 -26.08
CA LYS A 620 -10.45 -11.79 -26.18
C LYS A 620 -8.97 -11.43 -25.98
N PRO A 621 -8.06 -11.91 -26.85
CA PRO A 621 -6.61 -11.73 -26.66
C PRO A 621 -6.13 -10.28 -26.87
N ASP A 622 -6.97 -9.42 -27.44
CA ASP A 622 -6.73 -8.01 -27.71
C ASP A 622 -7.06 -7.10 -26.52
N ARG A 623 -7.54 -7.66 -25.41
CA ARG A 623 -8.06 -6.89 -24.26
C ARG A 623 -7.44 -7.34 -22.94
N LEU A 624 -7.13 -6.35 -22.11
CA LEU A 624 -6.85 -6.53 -20.69
C LEU A 624 -7.98 -5.95 -19.85
N TYR A 625 -8.32 -6.62 -18.77
CA TYR A 625 -9.36 -6.23 -17.83
C TYR A 625 -8.72 -5.87 -16.50
N ILE A 626 -8.92 -4.63 -16.07
CA ILE A 626 -8.33 -4.07 -14.85
C ILE A 626 -9.41 -3.94 -13.80
N VAL A 627 -9.21 -4.55 -12.64
CA VAL A 627 -10.11 -4.44 -11.49
C VAL A 627 -9.67 -3.24 -10.66
N GLU A 628 -10.56 -2.28 -10.46
CA GLU A 628 -10.36 -1.12 -9.59
C GLU A 628 -11.10 -1.34 -8.26
N LYS A 629 -10.44 -1.09 -7.14
CA LYS A 629 -10.99 -1.30 -5.78
C LYS A 629 -12.36 -0.65 -5.59
N THR A 630 -12.56 0.49 -6.26
CA THR A 630 -13.78 1.32 -6.22
C THR A 630 -14.96 0.76 -7.01
N GLY A 631 -14.82 -0.41 -7.64
CA GLY A 631 -15.92 -1.14 -8.27
C GLY A 631 -15.91 -1.17 -9.79
N ALA A 632 -15.05 -0.39 -10.45
CA ALA A 632 -14.94 -0.43 -11.90
C ALA A 632 -14.11 -1.62 -12.37
N ILE A 633 -14.49 -2.19 -13.51
CA ILE A 633 -13.60 -3.04 -14.31
C ILE A 633 -13.33 -2.30 -15.62
N GLN A 634 -12.09 -1.87 -15.84
CA GLN A 634 -11.68 -1.16 -17.04
C GLN A 634 -11.18 -2.13 -18.11
N VAL A 635 -11.34 -1.78 -19.38
CA VAL A 635 -10.78 -2.54 -20.52
C VAL A 635 -9.68 -1.72 -21.15
N LEU A 636 -8.46 -2.28 -21.20
CA LEU A 636 -7.34 -1.72 -21.94
C LEU A 636 -7.11 -2.52 -23.24
N ASP A 637 -6.62 -1.85 -24.27
CA ASP A 637 -6.09 -2.49 -25.47
C ASP A 637 -4.74 -3.16 -25.14
N ALA A 638 -4.65 -4.47 -25.34
CA ALA A 638 -3.47 -5.26 -24.95
C ALA A 638 -2.20 -4.91 -25.77
N SER A 639 -2.34 -4.23 -26.92
CA SER A 639 -1.21 -3.84 -27.76
C SER A 639 -0.52 -2.56 -27.31
N ASN A 640 -1.26 -1.63 -26.70
CA ASN A 640 -0.79 -0.27 -26.44
C ASN A 640 -1.19 0.31 -25.06
N GLY A 641 -1.97 -0.42 -24.27
CA GLY A 641 -2.36 -0.04 -22.90
C GLY A 641 -3.38 1.09 -22.82
N GLN A 642 -3.95 1.54 -23.94
CA GLN A 642 -4.95 2.59 -23.96
C GLN A 642 -6.28 2.10 -23.36
N LEU A 643 -6.90 2.95 -22.54
CA LEU A 643 -8.24 2.71 -22.02
C LEU A 643 -9.26 2.73 -23.16
N VAL A 644 -9.95 1.60 -23.35
CA VAL A 644 -10.99 1.43 -24.37
C VAL A 644 -12.34 1.84 -23.82
N GLN A 645 -12.73 1.27 -22.67
CA GLN A 645 -14.04 1.48 -22.05
C GLN A 645 -14.05 0.93 -20.62
N THR A 646 -15.06 1.33 -19.83
CA THR A 646 -15.44 0.61 -18.61
C THR A 646 -16.31 -0.59 -18.98
N PHE A 647 -15.89 -1.79 -18.57
CA PHE A 647 -16.60 -3.05 -18.81
C PHE A 647 -17.86 -3.16 -17.95
N ILE A 648 -17.73 -2.81 -16.66
CA ILE A 648 -18.81 -2.75 -15.67
C ILE A 648 -18.42 -1.79 -14.54
N GLN A 649 -19.42 -1.13 -13.95
CA GLN A 649 -19.32 -0.53 -12.63
C GLN A 649 -20.13 -1.41 -11.67
N VAL A 650 -19.44 -2.01 -10.69
CA VAL A 650 -20.07 -2.74 -9.60
C VAL A 650 -20.34 -1.74 -8.48
N ASP A 651 -21.62 -1.42 -8.30
CA ASP A 651 -22.08 -0.56 -7.20
C ASP A 651 -22.25 -1.37 -5.91
N ASP A 652 -22.77 -0.72 -4.85
CA ASP A 652 -23.11 -1.31 -3.54
C ASP A 652 -21.96 -2.01 -2.80
N LEU A 653 -20.75 -1.44 -2.93
CA LEU A 653 -19.55 -1.92 -2.28
C LEU A 653 -19.19 -1.13 -1.03
N SER A 654 -18.58 -1.83 -0.07
CA SER A 654 -17.82 -1.23 1.02
C SER A 654 -16.35 -1.19 0.61
N THR A 655 -15.69 -0.03 0.68
CA THR A 655 -14.31 0.18 0.17
C THR A 655 -13.28 0.60 1.24
N ASN A 656 -13.68 0.62 2.50
CA ASN A 656 -12.80 0.93 3.63
C ASN A 656 -11.87 -0.24 3.97
N GLY A 657 -10.66 0.04 4.44
CA GLY A 657 -9.67 -1.01 4.73
C GLY A 657 -9.30 -1.82 3.48
N GLU A 658 -9.30 -3.15 3.60
CA GLU A 658 -9.01 -4.08 2.49
C GLU A 658 -10.23 -4.40 1.62
N ARG A 659 -11.40 -3.84 1.94
CA ARG A 659 -12.68 -4.10 1.26
C ARG A 659 -12.77 -3.43 -0.10
N GLY A 660 -13.60 -3.96 -0.99
CA GLY A 660 -13.89 -3.33 -2.29
C GLY A 660 -14.22 -4.37 -3.35
N LEU A 661 -13.96 -4.05 -4.61
CA LEU A 661 -13.91 -5.05 -5.69
C LEU A 661 -12.49 -5.62 -5.77
N LEU A 662 -12.32 -6.90 -5.41
CA LEU A 662 -11.01 -7.47 -5.11
C LEU A 662 -10.53 -8.50 -6.14
N GLY A 663 -11.45 -9.26 -6.72
CA GLY A 663 -11.14 -10.36 -7.64
C GLY A 663 -12.03 -10.40 -8.88
N LEU A 664 -11.50 -10.96 -9.96
CA LEU A 664 -12.19 -11.19 -11.23
C LEU A 664 -11.74 -12.52 -11.82
N ALA A 665 -12.69 -13.35 -12.23
CA ALA A 665 -12.44 -14.57 -12.99
C ALA A 665 -13.45 -14.69 -14.13
N PHE A 666 -12.96 -14.88 -15.36
CA PHE A 666 -13.82 -15.21 -16.49
C PHE A 666 -14.09 -16.72 -16.51
N HIS A 667 -15.33 -17.11 -16.81
CA HIS A 667 -15.66 -18.51 -16.99
C HIS A 667 -14.78 -19.15 -18.08
N PRO A 668 -14.34 -20.41 -17.98
CA PRO A 668 -13.56 -21.07 -19.02
C PRO A 668 -14.26 -21.07 -20.40
N GLN A 669 -15.60 -21.04 -20.39
CA GLN A 669 -16.46 -20.92 -21.58
C GLN A 669 -16.99 -19.50 -21.81
N TYR A 670 -16.29 -18.46 -21.34
CA TYR A 670 -16.73 -17.07 -21.44
C TYR A 670 -17.06 -16.64 -22.88
N GLU A 671 -16.35 -17.17 -23.88
CA GLU A 671 -16.64 -16.87 -25.29
C GLU A 671 -18.05 -17.31 -25.70
N ASP A 672 -18.56 -18.39 -25.11
CA ASP A 672 -19.87 -18.97 -25.41
C ASP A 672 -20.97 -18.43 -24.49
N ASN A 673 -20.71 -18.32 -23.19
CA ASN A 673 -21.73 -17.99 -22.18
C ASN A 673 -21.67 -16.55 -21.66
N GLY A 674 -20.58 -15.83 -21.90
CA GLY A 674 -20.37 -14.47 -21.40
C GLY A 674 -20.27 -14.35 -19.87
N HIS A 675 -20.16 -15.47 -19.13
CA HIS A 675 -20.16 -15.45 -17.67
C HIS A 675 -18.80 -15.05 -17.09
N PHE A 676 -18.82 -14.13 -16.13
CA PHE A 676 -17.67 -13.79 -15.33
C PHE A 676 -18.09 -13.59 -13.88
N PHE A 677 -17.11 -13.70 -12.99
CA PHE A 677 -17.31 -13.73 -11.56
C PHE A 677 -16.43 -12.68 -10.91
N VAL A 678 -16.96 -12.02 -9.89
CA VAL A 678 -16.21 -11.08 -9.08
C VAL A 678 -16.26 -11.49 -7.62
N ASN A 679 -15.15 -11.23 -6.91
CA ASN A 679 -15.10 -11.27 -5.46
C ASN A 679 -15.09 -9.83 -4.96
N CYS A 680 -16.10 -9.45 -4.18
CA CYS A 680 -16.23 -8.10 -3.66
C CYS A 680 -16.78 -8.09 -2.24
N THR A 681 -16.56 -6.99 -1.52
CA THR A 681 -17.23 -6.73 -0.24
C THR A 681 -18.48 -5.89 -0.45
N ASP A 682 -19.64 -6.42 -0.08
CA ASP A 682 -20.91 -5.70 -0.20
C ASP A 682 -20.99 -4.51 0.80
N ALA A 683 -22.00 -3.66 0.63
CA ALA A 683 -22.19 -2.45 1.42
C ALA A 683 -22.32 -2.68 2.93
N VAL A 684 -22.66 -3.90 3.37
CA VAL A 684 -22.74 -4.26 4.79
C VAL A 684 -21.47 -4.96 5.31
N GLY A 685 -20.46 -5.14 4.45
CA GLY A 685 -19.15 -5.64 4.83
C GLY A 685 -18.92 -7.13 4.60
N ARG A 686 -19.84 -7.85 3.94
CA ARG A 686 -19.72 -9.30 3.68
C ARG A 686 -18.94 -9.57 2.40
N THR A 687 -18.15 -10.64 2.38
CA THR A 687 -17.56 -11.13 1.13
C THR A 687 -18.65 -11.77 0.28
N THR A 688 -18.81 -11.29 -0.94
CA THR A 688 -19.78 -11.79 -1.90
C THR A 688 -19.08 -12.17 -3.20
N ILE A 689 -19.31 -13.41 -3.66
CA ILE A 689 -18.96 -13.85 -4.99
C ILE A 689 -20.18 -13.64 -5.88
N ARG A 690 -20.05 -12.83 -6.92
CA ARG A 690 -21.14 -12.48 -7.83
C ARG A 690 -20.83 -12.93 -9.24
N ARG A 691 -21.78 -13.55 -9.92
CA ARG A 691 -21.76 -13.80 -11.36
C ARG A 691 -22.45 -12.67 -12.10
N TYR A 692 -21.88 -12.27 -13.22
CA TYR A 692 -22.48 -11.40 -14.22
C TYR A 692 -22.38 -12.05 -15.60
N THR A 693 -23.17 -11.55 -16.54
CA THR A 693 -23.16 -11.97 -17.94
C THR A 693 -22.81 -10.79 -18.83
N ALA A 694 -21.89 -11.00 -19.76
CA ALA A 694 -21.49 -10.04 -20.75
C ALA A 694 -22.04 -10.38 -22.13
N SER A 695 -22.40 -9.35 -22.88
CA SER A 695 -22.81 -9.45 -24.27
C SER A 695 -22.25 -8.28 -25.06
N SER A 696 -21.87 -8.51 -26.33
CA SER A 696 -21.31 -7.45 -27.20
C SER A 696 -20.11 -6.70 -26.60
N GLY A 697 -19.32 -7.37 -25.74
CA GLY A 697 -18.14 -6.80 -25.11
C GLY A 697 -18.39 -5.90 -23.89
N LEU A 698 -19.62 -5.83 -23.37
CA LEU A 698 -20.01 -5.11 -22.16
C LEU A 698 -20.74 -6.05 -21.19
N ALA A 699 -20.60 -5.83 -19.89
CA ALA A 699 -21.37 -6.57 -18.89
C ALA A 699 -22.76 -5.97 -18.68
N ASP A 700 -23.77 -6.80 -18.45
CA ASP A 700 -25.09 -6.36 -17.99
C ASP A 700 -25.13 -6.33 -16.46
N THR A 701 -25.24 -5.13 -15.87
CA THR A 701 -25.33 -4.95 -14.41
C THR A 701 -26.56 -5.63 -13.81
N ASN A 702 -27.66 -5.77 -14.57
CA ASN A 702 -28.89 -6.41 -14.10
C ASN A 702 -28.81 -7.94 -14.08
N SER A 703 -27.79 -8.51 -14.72
CA SER A 703 -27.56 -9.96 -14.73
C SER A 703 -26.93 -10.50 -13.43
N ARG A 704 -26.71 -9.62 -12.44
CA ARG A 704 -26.10 -9.95 -11.16
C ARG A 704 -26.79 -11.14 -10.50
N HIS A 705 -25.98 -12.13 -10.15
CA HIS A 705 -26.41 -13.29 -9.38
C HIS A 705 -25.40 -13.61 -8.28
N ASN A 706 -25.84 -13.75 -7.03
CA ASN A 706 -24.96 -14.15 -5.93
C ASN A 706 -24.63 -15.63 -6.07
N VAL A 707 -23.34 -15.96 -6.10
CA VAL A 707 -22.85 -17.34 -6.05
C VAL A 707 -22.63 -17.72 -4.60
N MET A 708 -22.01 -16.86 -3.80
CA MET A 708 -21.71 -17.14 -2.40
C MET A 708 -21.69 -15.84 -1.61
N VAL A 709 -22.24 -15.85 -0.40
CA VAL A 709 -22.16 -14.73 0.56
C VAL A 709 -21.62 -15.25 1.88
N VAL A 710 -20.57 -14.61 2.40
CA VAL A 710 -19.89 -14.99 3.64
C VAL A 710 -19.73 -13.75 4.53
N ASP A 711 -20.20 -13.86 5.77
CA ASP A 711 -20.03 -12.80 6.77
C ASP A 711 -18.55 -12.64 7.15
N GLN A 712 -18.11 -11.39 7.29
CA GLN A 712 -16.75 -11.04 7.68
C GLN A 712 -16.78 -10.35 9.05
N PRO A 713 -16.04 -10.85 10.06
CA PRO A 713 -16.06 -10.27 11.39
C PRO A 713 -15.34 -8.91 11.46
N PHE A 714 -14.35 -8.66 10.59
CA PHE A 714 -13.60 -7.39 10.56
C PHE A 714 -13.49 -6.78 9.14
N THR A 715 -12.79 -5.65 9.03
CA THR A 715 -12.61 -4.87 7.78
C THR A 715 -11.35 -5.24 7.00
N ASN A 716 -10.56 -6.19 7.52
CA ASN A 716 -9.31 -6.67 6.95
C ASN A 716 -9.29 -8.20 6.89
N HIS A 717 -8.29 -8.75 6.20
CA HIS A 717 -8.16 -10.15 5.83
C HIS A 717 -9.36 -10.70 5.06
N ASN A 718 -9.81 -9.92 4.09
CA ASN A 718 -10.92 -10.33 3.22
C ASN A 718 -10.47 -11.31 2.12
N GLY A 719 -9.16 -11.56 1.96
CA GLY A 719 -8.61 -12.24 0.81
C GLY A 719 -8.95 -11.47 -0.46
N GLY A 720 -9.52 -12.17 -1.45
CA GLY A 720 -10.08 -11.50 -2.61
C GLY A 720 -9.82 -12.21 -3.93
N TRP A 721 -8.82 -13.09 -3.98
CA TRP A 721 -8.52 -13.82 -5.21
C TRP A 721 -9.60 -14.87 -5.54
N ILE A 722 -9.94 -14.94 -6.82
CA ILE A 722 -10.73 -16.01 -7.42
C ILE A 722 -10.11 -16.42 -8.75
N GLY A 723 -10.21 -17.70 -9.09
CA GLY A 723 -9.69 -18.21 -10.37
C GLY A 723 -10.23 -19.60 -10.69
N PHE A 724 -10.31 -19.91 -11.99
CA PHE A 724 -10.71 -21.24 -12.44
C PHE A 724 -9.51 -22.18 -12.52
N GLY A 725 -9.63 -23.36 -11.91
CA GLY A 725 -8.62 -24.41 -12.02
C GLY A 725 -8.49 -24.88 -13.46
N PRO A 726 -7.32 -24.80 -14.11
CA PRO A 726 -7.19 -25.15 -15.52
C PRO A 726 -7.28 -26.67 -15.78
N ALA A 727 -7.16 -27.49 -14.72
CA ALA A 727 -7.28 -28.94 -14.81
C ALA A 727 -8.72 -29.44 -14.66
N ASP A 728 -9.52 -28.81 -13.80
CA ASP A 728 -10.88 -29.27 -13.44
C ASP A 728 -12.00 -28.32 -13.87
N GLY A 729 -11.68 -27.07 -14.24
CA GLY A 729 -12.65 -26.06 -14.65
C GLY A 729 -13.50 -25.52 -13.50
N LEU A 730 -13.13 -25.78 -12.24
CA LEU A 730 -13.90 -25.36 -11.06
C LEU A 730 -13.44 -23.99 -10.55
N LEU A 731 -14.32 -23.27 -9.85
CA LEU A 731 -13.98 -21.96 -9.27
C LEU A 731 -13.31 -22.14 -7.91
N TYR A 732 -12.10 -21.60 -7.77
CA TYR A 732 -11.35 -21.52 -6.53
C TYR A 732 -11.49 -20.11 -5.93
N ILE A 733 -11.68 -20.03 -4.61
CA ILE A 733 -11.97 -18.78 -3.90
C ILE A 733 -11.07 -18.69 -2.66
N ALA A 734 -10.18 -17.70 -2.66
CA ALA A 734 -9.29 -17.44 -1.53
C ALA A 734 -10.01 -16.56 -0.49
N MET A 735 -10.20 -17.10 0.71
CA MET A 735 -10.83 -16.43 1.84
C MET A 735 -9.80 -16.25 2.96
N GLY A 736 -9.59 -15.00 3.40
CA GLY A 736 -8.84 -14.75 4.63
C GLY A 736 -9.62 -15.17 5.88
N ASP A 737 -8.93 -15.21 7.02
CA ASP A 737 -9.47 -15.61 8.34
C ASP A 737 -10.54 -14.66 8.88
N GLY A 738 -10.73 -13.52 8.22
CA GLY A 738 -11.75 -12.53 8.52
C GLY A 738 -11.29 -11.40 9.41
N GLY A 739 -10.01 -11.36 9.77
CA GLY A 739 -9.32 -10.15 10.25
C GLY A 739 -8.93 -10.16 11.72
N SER A 740 -8.47 -9.00 12.17
CA SER A 740 -7.86 -8.78 13.49
C SER A 740 -6.56 -9.56 13.73
N SER A 741 -5.92 -9.32 14.88
CA SER A 741 -4.69 -10.00 15.28
C SER A 741 -5.00 -11.39 15.87
N ASN A 742 -4.15 -12.35 15.52
CA ASN A 742 -4.13 -13.73 16.00
C ASN A 742 -5.36 -14.58 15.64
N ASP A 743 -6.12 -14.21 14.61
CA ASP A 743 -7.38 -14.87 14.23
C ASP A 743 -8.25 -15.14 15.47
N PRO A 744 -8.84 -14.11 16.09
CA PRO A 744 -9.45 -14.25 17.42
C PRO A 744 -10.63 -15.24 17.42
N MET A 745 -11.25 -15.47 16.26
CA MET A 745 -12.33 -16.44 16.08
C MET A 745 -11.83 -17.87 15.82
N GLY A 746 -10.53 -18.07 15.58
CA GLY A 746 -9.94 -19.37 15.22
C GLY A 746 -10.45 -19.89 13.89
N ASN A 747 -10.91 -18.98 13.01
CA ASN A 747 -11.58 -19.30 11.77
C ASN A 747 -10.70 -20.17 10.86
N ALA A 748 -9.39 -19.91 10.79
CA ALA A 748 -8.50 -20.60 9.87
C ALA A 748 -8.42 -22.11 10.14
N GLN A 749 -8.56 -22.53 11.40
CA GLN A 749 -8.60 -23.94 11.81
C GLN A 749 -10.02 -24.51 11.96
N GLU A 750 -11.04 -23.68 12.18
CA GLU A 750 -12.43 -24.13 12.26
C GLU A 750 -12.94 -24.62 10.89
N THR A 751 -13.41 -25.87 10.84
CA THR A 751 -13.82 -26.52 9.59
C THR A 751 -15.29 -26.27 9.26
N ASN A 752 -16.09 -25.74 10.19
CA ASN A 752 -17.51 -25.41 9.96
C ASN A 752 -17.74 -23.99 9.41
N VAL A 753 -16.68 -23.20 9.24
CA VAL A 753 -16.71 -21.85 8.64
C VAL A 753 -15.93 -21.82 7.33
N LEU A 754 -16.18 -20.79 6.52
CA LEU A 754 -15.56 -20.63 5.19
C LEU A 754 -14.33 -19.70 5.19
N LEU A 755 -14.00 -19.09 6.34
CA LEU A 755 -12.91 -18.13 6.49
C LEU A 755 -11.58 -18.83 6.79
N GLY A 756 -10.48 -18.26 6.28
CA GLY A 756 -9.11 -18.79 6.37
C GLY A 756 -8.91 -20.06 5.55
N LYS A 757 -9.52 -20.09 4.35
CA LYS A 757 -9.64 -21.28 3.48
C LYS A 757 -9.34 -20.93 2.02
N MET A 758 -8.89 -21.93 1.27
CA MET A 758 -9.15 -21.99 -0.17
C MET A 758 -10.42 -22.82 -0.35
N LEU A 759 -11.43 -22.23 -0.99
CA LEU A 759 -12.68 -22.93 -1.33
C LEU A 759 -12.63 -23.39 -2.78
N ARG A 760 -13.37 -24.46 -3.11
CA ARG A 760 -13.56 -24.93 -4.49
C ARG A 760 -15.01 -25.32 -4.74
N VAL A 761 -15.65 -24.70 -5.73
CA VAL A 761 -17.07 -24.89 -6.05
C VAL A 761 -17.31 -25.07 -7.55
N ASP A 762 -18.42 -25.73 -7.90
CA ASP A 762 -18.89 -25.90 -9.28
C ASP A 762 -19.97 -24.87 -9.59
N VAL A 763 -19.64 -23.84 -10.36
CA VAL A 763 -20.58 -22.73 -10.66
C VAL A 763 -21.57 -23.02 -11.77
N ASP A 764 -21.48 -24.18 -12.43
CA ASP A 764 -22.39 -24.62 -13.49
C ASP A 764 -23.55 -25.49 -12.94
N ARG A 765 -23.58 -25.71 -11.63
CA ARG A 765 -24.62 -26.46 -10.91
C ARG A 765 -25.16 -25.66 -9.74
N ASP A 766 -26.31 -26.07 -9.22
CA ASP A 766 -26.90 -25.55 -7.99
C ASP A 766 -27.36 -26.71 -7.10
N ASP A 767 -26.51 -27.08 -6.13
CA ASP A 767 -26.83 -28.15 -5.18
C ASP A 767 -27.54 -27.62 -3.92
N LEU A 768 -27.65 -26.29 -3.80
CA LEU A 768 -28.26 -25.60 -2.66
C LEU A 768 -29.43 -24.69 -3.11
N PRO A 769 -30.41 -25.19 -3.90
CA PRO A 769 -31.42 -24.35 -4.54
C PRO A 769 -32.38 -23.63 -3.58
N ALA A 770 -32.38 -24.02 -2.30
CA ALA A 770 -33.15 -23.35 -1.25
C ALA A 770 -32.43 -22.12 -0.64
N ALA A 771 -31.12 -21.98 -0.87
CA ALA A 771 -30.29 -20.89 -0.39
C ALA A 771 -29.98 -19.94 -1.55
N ALA A 772 -30.83 -18.93 -1.73
CA ALA A 772 -30.75 -18.01 -2.88
C ALA A 772 -29.40 -17.30 -3.05
N ASP A 773 -28.63 -17.16 -1.97
CA ASP A 773 -27.30 -16.53 -1.95
C ASP A 773 -26.13 -17.53 -2.05
N MET A 774 -26.43 -18.81 -2.28
CA MET A 774 -25.47 -19.92 -2.36
C MET A 774 -25.78 -20.80 -3.58
N ASN A 775 -25.53 -20.27 -4.78
CA ASN A 775 -25.84 -20.95 -6.04
C ASN A 775 -24.56 -21.52 -6.67
N TYR A 776 -24.24 -22.74 -6.27
CA TYR A 776 -23.17 -23.56 -6.81
C TYR A 776 -23.39 -25.05 -6.45
N GLY A 777 -22.75 -25.93 -7.19
CA GLY A 777 -22.58 -27.34 -6.86
C GLY A 777 -21.38 -27.58 -5.96
N ILE A 778 -21.48 -28.63 -5.13
CA ILE A 778 -20.36 -29.12 -4.34
C ILE A 778 -19.65 -30.22 -5.15
N PRO A 779 -18.37 -30.03 -5.51
CA PRO A 779 -17.61 -31.09 -6.15
C PRO A 779 -17.49 -32.29 -5.19
N PRO A 780 -17.89 -33.51 -5.58
CA PRO A 780 -17.80 -34.69 -4.72
C PRO A 780 -16.34 -35.08 -4.42
N THR A 781 -15.40 -34.52 -5.17
CA THR A 781 -13.95 -34.65 -4.99
C THR A 781 -13.38 -33.66 -3.97
N ASN A 782 -14.18 -32.77 -3.38
CA ASN A 782 -13.72 -31.94 -2.27
C ASN A 782 -13.47 -32.81 -1.02
N PRO A 783 -12.40 -32.53 -0.26
CA PRO A 783 -12.00 -33.34 0.89
C PRO A 783 -13.06 -33.40 2.01
N PHE A 784 -13.93 -32.39 2.12
CA PHE A 784 -14.98 -32.31 3.12
C PHE A 784 -16.39 -32.64 2.61
N ALA A 785 -16.55 -33.02 1.33
CA ALA A 785 -17.88 -33.23 0.72
C ALA A 785 -18.66 -34.41 1.30
N ALA A 786 -17.98 -35.49 1.72
CA ALA A 786 -18.61 -36.74 2.11
C ALA A 786 -18.55 -37.05 3.62
N SER A 787 -17.82 -36.25 4.41
CA SER A 787 -17.38 -36.64 5.74
C SER A 787 -18.18 -36.04 6.89
N GLY A 788 -19.02 -35.02 6.65
CA GLY A 788 -19.69 -34.26 7.71
C GLY A 788 -18.72 -33.59 8.70
N ALA A 789 -17.41 -33.57 8.39
CA ALA A 789 -16.33 -33.10 9.25
C ALA A 789 -16.01 -31.60 9.05
N GLY A 790 -16.79 -30.92 8.22
CA GLY A 790 -16.62 -29.51 7.91
C GLY A 790 -17.50 -29.09 6.73
N ARG A 791 -17.33 -27.84 6.30
CA ARG A 791 -17.99 -27.25 5.14
C ARG A 791 -17.48 -27.89 3.85
N ALA A 792 -18.40 -28.38 3.04
CA ALA A 792 -18.10 -29.14 1.84
C ALA A 792 -17.39 -28.33 0.74
N GLU A 793 -17.44 -27.00 0.83
CA GLU A 793 -16.76 -26.05 -0.04
C GLU A 793 -15.24 -26.02 0.17
N ILE A 794 -14.75 -26.43 1.34
CA ILE A 794 -13.34 -26.31 1.71
C ILE A 794 -12.49 -27.23 0.83
N TRP A 795 -11.49 -26.64 0.17
CA TRP A 795 -10.44 -27.35 -0.55
C TRP A 795 -9.16 -27.46 0.26
N SER A 796 -8.72 -26.38 0.92
CA SER A 796 -7.64 -26.37 1.90
C SER A 796 -7.92 -25.35 3.00
N LEU A 797 -7.21 -25.46 4.13
CA LEU A 797 -7.41 -24.62 5.31
C LEU A 797 -6.11 -24.11 5.91
N GLY A 798 -6.21 -23.33 6.98
CA GLY A 798 -5.06 -22.80 7.69
C GLY A 798 -4.35 -21.67 6.96
N LEU A 799 -5.10 -20.86 6.20
CA LEU A 799 -4.59 -19.66 5.53
C LEU A 799 -4.97 -18.41 6.35
N ARG A 800 -4.16 -17.36 6.30
CA ARG A 800 -4.41 -16.11 7.04
C ARG A 800 -5.09 -15.06 6.18
N ASN A 801 -4.40 -14.55 5.17
CA ASN A 801 -4.91 -13.59 4.21
C ASN A 801 -4.29 -13.86 2.82
N PRO A 802 -4.73 -14.92 2.12
CA PRO A 802 -4.25 -15.25 0.79
C PRO A 802 -4.66 -14.15 -0.22
N TRP A 803 -3.69 -13.33 -0.64
CA TRP A 803 -3.94 -12.10 -1.39
C TRP A 803 -3.92 -12.32 -2.92
N ARG A 804 -2.75 -12.54 -3.53
CA ARG A 804 -2.64 -12.96 -4.95
C ARG A 804 -2.26 -14.42 -5.01
N CYS A 805 -3.16 -15.21 -5.58
CA CYS A 805 -2.89 -16.58 -5.98
C CYS A 805 -2.80 -16.66 -7.51
N SER A 806 -2.27 -17.75 -8.05
CA SER A 806 -2.33 -18.05 -9.47
C SER A 806 -2.19 -19.53 -9.74
N PHE A 807 -2.82 -19.99 -10.82
CA PHE A 807 -2.52 -21.29 -11.40
C PHE A 807 -1.42 -21.12 -12.45
N ASP A 808 -0.41 -21.98 -12.41
CA ASP A 808 0.51 -22.09 -13.54
C ASP A 808 -0.23 -22.70 -14.75
N ARG A 809 -0.33 -21.94 -15.85
CA ARG A 809 -1.04 -22.33 -17.07
C ARG A 809 -0.61 -23.67 -17.64
N LEU A 810 0.64 -24.07 -17.40
CA LEU A 810 1.20 -25.31 -17.96
C LEU A 810 0.96 -26.52 -17.05
N SER A 811 1.28 -26.38 -15.76
CA SER A 811 1.24 -27.49 -14.79
C SER A 811 -0.08 -27.63 -14.05
N ALA A 812 -0.90 -26.57 -14.04
CA ALA A 812 -2.07 -26.41 -13.19
C ALA A 812 -1.78 -26.35 -11.68
N ASP A 813 -0.52 -26.19 -11.28
CA ASP A 813 -0.14 -26.02 -9.87
C ASP A 813 -0.63 -24.67 -9.33
N LEU A 814 -1.10 -24.64 -8.09
CA LEU A 814 -1.63 -23.45 -7.42
C LEU A 814 -0.55 -22.82 -6.53
N TRP A 815 -0.31 -21.54 -6.74
CA TRP A 815 0.60 -20.70 -5.95
C TRP A 815 -0.21 -19.69 -5.15
N MET A 816 0.14 -19.48 -3.88
CA MET A 816 -0.62 -18.62 -2.97
C MET A 816 0.34 -17.73 -2.18
N GLY A 817 0.30 -16.41 -2.40
CA GLY A 817 0.89 -15.46 -1.48
C GLY A 817 -0.05 -15.26 -0.29
N ASP A 818 0.38 -15.64 0.91
CA ASP A 818 -0.40 -15.53 2.15
C ASP A 818 0.26 -14.53 3.11
N VAL A 819 -0.44 -13.42 3.37
CA VAL A 819 0.08 -12.33 4.19
C VAL A 819 0.09 -12.75 5.64
N GLY A 820 1.28 -12.86 6.24
CA GLY A 820 1.43 -13.22 7.64
C GLY A 820 1.19 -12.04 8.59
N GLN A 821 1.29 -12.29 9.89
CA GLN A 821 1.03 -11.27 10.92
C GLN A 821 2.25 -10.46 11.37
N SER A 822 3.23 -11.11 12.00
CA SER A 822 4.33 -10.44 12.71
C SER A 822 5.70 -11.08 12.50
N ALA A 823 5.78 -12.34 12.08
CA ALA A 823 7.02 -13.10 12.01
C ALA A 823 7.44 -13.46 10.59
N ARG A 824 6.49 -13.86 9.74
CA ARG A 824 6.75 -14.42 8.41
C ARG A 824 5.76 -13.90 7.39
N GLU A 825 6.22 -13.81 6.16
CA GLU A 825 5.38 -13.80 4.97
C GLU A 825 5.53 -15.15 4.27
N GLU A 826 4.46 -15.65 3.64
CA GLU A 826 4.41 -17.02 3.14
C GLU A 826 4.09 -17.08 1.64
N LEU A 827 4.86 -17.90 0.93
CA LEU A 827 4.49 -18.41 -0.38
C LEU A 827 4.15 -19.90 -0.25
N ASN A 828 2.85 -20.18 -0.27
CA ASN A 828 2.28 -21.51 -0.21
C ASN A 828 2.10 -22.08 -1.63
N PHE A 829 2.13 -23.41 -1.74
CA PHE A 829 2.05 -24.13 -3.01
C PHE A 829 1.21 -25.39 -2.86
N GLN A 830 0.35 -25.64 -3.85
CA GLN A 830 -0.42 -26.88 -3.95
C GLN A 830 -0.21 -27.52 -5.32
N ASN A 831 0.19 -28.79 -5.32
CA ASN A 831 0.38 -29.53 -6.56
C ASN A 831 -0.97 -29.79 -7.25
N ALA A 832 -1.01 -29.74 -8.57
CA ALA A 832 -2.19 -30.01 -9.38
C ALA A 832 -2.82 -31.40 -9.14
N ASN A 833 -2.04 -32.38 -8.67
CA ASN A 833 -2.53 -33.73 -8.36
C ASN A 833 -2.99 -33.88 -6.90
N SER A 834 -3.00 -32.80 -6.12
CA SER A 834 -3.52 -32.81 -4.76
C SER A 834 -4.99 -33.25 -4.74
N ARG A 835 -5.37 -33.92 -3.65
CA ARG A 835 -6.77 -34.27 -3.35
C ARG A 835 -7.45 -33.24 -2.44
N GLY A 836 -6.77 -32.14 -2.13
CA GLY A 836 -7.19 -31.16 -1.15
C GLY A 836 -7.02 -31.68 0.28
N GLY A 837 -7.30 -30.80 1.25
CA GLY A 837 -7.26 -31.07 2.67
C GLY A 837 -5.96 -30.62 3.34
N GLU A 838 -5.03 -30.03 2.59
CA GLU A 838 -3.84 -29.39 3.15
C GLU A 838 -4.23 -28.33 4.18
N ASN A 839 -3.55 -28.38 5.32
CA ASN A 839 -3.65 -27.38 6.37
C ASN A 839 -2.34 -26.60 6.41
N TYR A 840 -2.36 -25.36 5.94
CA TYR A 840 -1.18 -24.47 5.90
C TYR A 840 -0.80 -23.89 7.26
N GLY A 841 -1.55 -24.22 8.31
CA GLY A 841 -1.09 -24.09 9.68
C GLY A 841 -1.53 -22.82 10.40
N TRP A 842 -1.97 -21.75 9.75
CA TRP A 842 -2.50 -20.59 10.48
C TRP A 842 -3.79 -20.95 11.24
N ARG A 843 -3.99 -20.61 12.52
CA ARG A 843 -3.16 -19.78 13.41
C ARG A 843 -2.20 -20.55 14.33
N ILE A 844 -2.03 -21.86 14.14
CA ILE A 844 -1.08 -22.70 14.91
C ILE A 844 0.36 -22.29 14.59
N ARG A 845 0.64 -22.01 13.30
CA ARG A 845 1.93 -21.53 12.80
C ARG A 845 1.78 -20.26 11.98
N GLU A 846 2.81 -19.42 12.03
CA GLU A 846 3.08 -18.34 11.08
C GLU A 846 4.39 -18.67 10.37
N GLY A 847 4.27 -19.08 9.12
CA GLY A 847 5.27 -19.79 8.35
C GLY A 847 5.61 -21.11 9.03
N THR A 848 6.90 -21.34 9.27
CA THR A 848 7.36 -22.52 10.02
C THR A 848 7.35 -22.33 11.55
N ASN A 849 6.99 -21.14 12.05
CA ASN A 849 7.07 -20.83 13.48
C ASN A 849 5.76 -21.12 14.21
N LEU A 850 5.83 -21.81 15.35
CA LEU A 850 4.69 -21.93 16.25
C LEU A 850 4.31 -20.57 16.84
N THR A 851 3.01 -20.24 16.80
CA THR A 851 2.46 -19.01 17.42
C THR A 851 2.23 -19.19 18.92
N GLY A 852 1.98 -20.43 19.36
CA GLY A 852 1.56 -20.75 20.72
C GLY A 852 0.09 -20.46 21.03
N LEU A 853 -0.70 -20.03 20.03
CA LEU A 853 -2.13 -19.73 20.18
C LEU A 853 -2.97 -21.00 20.32
N ASP A 854 -2.63 -22.02 19.52
CA ASP A 854 -3.26 -23.33 19.53
C ASP A 854 -2.19 -24.44 19.66
N PRO A 855 -2.57 -25.65 20.14
CA PRO A 855 -1.65 -26.77 20.19
C PRO A 855 -1.10 -27.14 18.82
N ASP A 856 0.21 -27.45 18.74
CA ASP A 856 0.82 -27.95 17.51
C ASP A 856 0.11 -29.23 17.02
N GLN A 857 -0.04 -29.34 15.70
CA GLN A 857 -0.75 -30.44 15.06
C GLN A 857 0.16 -31.19 14.09
N PRO A 858 0.00 -32.52 13.97
CA PRO A 858 0.71 -33.27 12.94
C PRO A 858 0.16 -32.93 11.54
N ASN A 859 1.03 -33.02 10.53
CA ASN A 859 0.68 -32.86 9.11
C ASN A 859 0.27 -31.44 8.66
N LEU A 860 0.74 -30.41 9.36
CA LEU A 860 0.73 -29.05 8.81
C LEU A 860 1.68 -28.97 7.60
N VAL A 861 1.29 -28.18 6.59
CA VAL A 861 2.04 -27.98 5.35
C VAL A 861 2.83 -26.69 5.47
N ASP A 862 4.15 -26.80 5.41
CA ASP A 862 5.04 -25.64 5.44
C ASP A 862 5.00 -24.87 4.10
N PRO A 863 5.20 -23.55 4.11
CA PRO A 863 5.35 -22.77 2.89
C PRO A 863 6.60 -23.23 2.10
N ILE A 864 6.53 -23.18 0.77
CA ILE A 864 7.71 -23.51 -0.07
C ILE A 864 8.78 -22.42 -0.01
N HIS A 865 8.36 -21.20 0.35
CA HIS A 865 9.25 -20.09 0.63
C HIS A 865 8.61 -19.18 1.67
N GLU A 866 9.40 -18.73 2.64
CA GLU A 866 9.00 -17.74 3.64
C GLU A 866 10.13 -16.74 3.83
N TYR A 867 9.79 -15.51 4.23
CA TYR A 867 10.77 -14.50 4.58
C TYR A 867 10.33 -13.66 5.79
N GLY A 868 11.30 -13.03 6.44
CA GLY A 868 11.08 -12.26 7.65
C GLY A 868 10.75 -10.80 7.38
N ARG A 869 10.36 -10.08 8.44
CA ARG A 869 9.96 -8.67 8.37
C ARG A 869 11.05 -7.68 7.91
N SER A 870 12.32 -8.11 7.90
CA SER A 870 13.44 -7.34 7.34
C SER A 870 13.50 -7.39 5.81
N ASP A 871 12.89 -8.41 5.21
CA ASP A 871 12.90 -8.60 3.76
C ASP A 871 11.64 -8.02 3.12
N GLY A 872 10.49 -8.15 3.77
CA GLY A 872 9.20 -7.57 3.38
C GLY A 872 8.16 -7.69 4.50
N ARG A 873 7.01 -7.02 4.39
CA ARG A 873 5.99 -6.91 5.45
C ARG A 873 4.55 -7.23 5.00
N SER A 874 4.33 -7.52 3.73
CA SER A 874 3.03 -7.88 3.16
C SER A 874 3.24 -8.52 1.79
N ILE A 875 3.33 -9.86 1.74
CA ILE A 875 3.53 -10.56 0.47
C ILE A 875 2.34 -10.37 -0.45
N VAL A 876 2.62 -9.98 -1.68
CA VAL A 876 1.58 -9.85 -2.71
C VAL A 876 1.20 -11.21 -3.25
N GLY A 877 2.20 -12.07 -3.52
CA GLY A 877 2.09 -13.23 -4.41
C GLY A 877 2.37 -12.84 -5.87
N GLY A 878 2.10 -13.73 -6.82
CA GLY A 878 2.31 -13.43 -8.24
C GLY A 878 2.11 -14.60 -9.19
N TYR A 879 2.91 -14.70 -10.26
CA TYR A 879 2.66 -15.56 -11.43
C TYR A 879 3.92 -16.25 -11.94
N VAL A 880 3.75 -17.47 -12.46
CA VAL A 880 4.78 -18.15 -13.25
C VAL A 880 4.80 -17.55 -14.66
N TYR A 881 5.93 -17.01 -15.10
CA TYR A 881 6.09 -16.47 -16.45
C TYR A 881 5.96 -17.58 -17.49
N ARG A 882 4.96 -17.43 -18.38
CA ARG A 882 4.66 -18.34 -19.49
C ARG A 882 4.62 -17.64 -20.86
N GLY A 883 5.02 -16.37 -20.92
CA GLY A 883 5.12 -15.58 -22.14
C GLY A 883 6.20 -16.05 -23.11
N GLU A 884 5.99 -15.81 -24.40
CA GLU A 884 6.94 -16.21 -25.44
C GLU A 884 8.01 -15.14 -25.69
N ALA A 885 7.75 -13.88 -25.32
CA ALA A 885 8.66 -12.77 -25.61
C ALA A 885 10.01 -12.87 -24.87
N ILE A 886 10.03 -13.47 -23.69
CA ILE A 886 11.23 -13.59 -22.84
C ILE A 886 11.49 -15.06 -22.52
N ALA A 887 11.88 -15.85 -23.53
CA ALA A 887 12.05 -17.31 -23.43
C ALA A 887 12.90 -17.77 -22.22
N GLY A 888 13.91 -17.00 -21.81
CA GLY A 888 14.76 -17.31 -20.65
C GLY A 888 14.03 -17.35 -19.30
N LEU A 889 12.86 -16.70 -19.20
CA LEU A 889 12.06 -16.65 -17.97
C LEU A 889 11.03 -17.77 -17.84
N GLN A 890 10.85 -18.61 -18.86
CA GLN A 890 9.86 -19.70 -18.83
C GLN A 890 9.94 -20.55 -17.55
N GLY A 891 8.82 -20.66 -16.84
CA GLY A 891 8.73 -21.41 -15.58
C GLY A 891 9.31 -20.70 -14.36
N THR A 892 9.57 -19.39 -14.45
CA THR A 892 10.05 -18.56 -13.33
C THR A 892 8.85 -17.88 -12.66
N TYR A 893 8.66 -18.11 -11.36
CA TYR A 893 7.62 -17.47 -10.56
C TYR A 893 8.10 -16.11 -10.06
N PHE A 894 7.34 -15.06 -10.35
CA PHE A 894 7.58 -13.71 -9.86
C PHE A 894 6.59 -13.37 -8.75
N TYR A 895 7.06 -12.66 -7.73
CA TYR A 895 6.25 -12.14 -6.65
C TYR A 895 6.86 -10.86 -6.08
N ALA A 896 6.10 -10.14 -5.28
CA ALA A 896 6.53 -8.90 -4.67
C ALA A 896 6.02 -8.79 -3.23
N ASP A 897 6.45 -7.73 -2.57
CA ASP A 897 5.98 -7.31 -1.27
C ASP A 897 5.45 -5.87 -1.36
N PHE A 898 4.25 -5.64 -0.81
CA PHE A 898 3.51 -4.39 -0.98
C PHE A 898 4.20 -3.21 -0.28
N LEU A 899 4.73 -3.41 0.93
CA LEU A 899 5.28 -2.33 1.75
C LEU A 899 6.74 -2.02 1.41
N SER A 900 7.55 -3.04 1.12
CA SER A 900 8.96 -2.85 0.76
C SER A 900 9.19 -2.54 -0.72
N ASN A 901 8.19 -2.77 -1.58
CA ASN A 901 8.27 -2.67 -3.04
C ASN A 901 9.32 -3.57 -3.69
N ARG A 902 9.86 -4.54 -2.95
CA ARG A 902 10.83 -5.48 -3.50
C ARG A 902 10.11 -6.50 -4.37
N ILE A 903 10.79 -6.85 -5.46
CA ILE A 903 10.31 -7.83 -6.44
C ILE A 903 11.33 -8.97 -6.48
N TRP A 904 10.85 -10.20 -6.40
CA TRP A 904 11.68 -11.39 -6.50
C TRP A 904 11.17 -12.33 -7.57
N SER A 905 12.05 -13.25 -7.94
CA SER A 905 11.72 -14.36 -8.81
C SER A 905 12.35 -15.64 -8.27
N LEU A 906 11.71 -16.78 -8.43
CA LEU A 906 12.26 -18.09 -8.10
C LEU A 906 11.76 -19.18 -9.07
N ARG A 907 12.35 -20.37 -8.99
CA ARG A 907 11.85 -21.58 -9.64
C ARG A 907 11.59 -22.66 -8.61
N TYR A 908 10.55 -23.44 -8.81
CA TYR A 908 10.21 -24.58 -7.97
C TYR A 908 10.00 -25.82 -8.84
N ASP A 909 10.57 -26.95 -8.45
CA ASP A 909 10.50 -28.19 -9.22
C ASP A 909 9.53 -29.23 -8.64
N GLY A 910 8.72 -28.82 -7.66
CA GLY A 910 7.85 -29.69 -6.87
C GLY A 910 8.49 -30.18 -5.57
N SER A 911 9.77 -29.89 -5.33
CA SER A 911 10.49 -30.31 -4.14
C SER A 911 11.40 -29.24 -3.53
N SER A 912 12.03 -28.41 -4.36
CA SER A 912 12.99 -27.41 -3.88
C SER A 912 12.92 -26.11 -4.67
N VAL A 913 13.14 -25.00 -3.95
CA VAL A 913 13.28 -23.67 -4.54
C VAL A 913 14.70 -23.50 -5.07
N SER A 914 14.82 -22.94 -6.27
CA SER A 914 16.08 -22.62 -6.94
C SER A 914 15.99 -21.28 -7.65
N ASN A 915 17.14 -20.71 -8.03
CA ASN A 915 17.22 -19.43 -8.76
C ASN A 915 16.39 -18.31 -8.12
N HIS A 916 16.39 -18.24 -6.79
CA HIS A 916 15.79 -17.13 -6.07
C HIS A 916 16.65 -15.87 -6.27
N VAL A 917 16.08 -14.86 -6.92
CA VAL A 917 16.76 -13.64 -7.33
C VAL A 917 15.87 -12.44 -6.99
N GLU A 918 16.45 -11.45 -6.32
CA GLU A 918 15.82 -10.14 -6.21
C GLU A 918 15.97 -9.37 -7.54
N ARG A 919 14.83 -8.93 -8.08
CA ARG A 919 14.66 -8.31 -9.40
C ARG A 919 14.31 -6.82 -9.31
N THR A 920 14.26 -6.25 -8.11
CA THR A 920 13.81 -4.87 -7.86
C THR A 920 14.54 -3.85 -8.73
N ALA A 921 15.87 -3.83 -8.68
CA ALA A 921 16.68 -2.86 -9.44
C ALA A 921 16.59 -3.07 -10.96
N GLU A 922 16.57 -4.34 -11.39
CA GLU A 922 16.47 -4.72 -12.80
C GLU A 922 15.12 -4.27 -13.40
N LEU A 923 14.01 -4.58 -12.72
CA LEU A 923 12.68 -4.21 -13.19
C LEU A 923 12.41 -2.70 -13.08
N ASN A 924 12.97 -2.01 -12.08
CA ASN A 924 12.80 -0.57 -11.91
C ASN A 924 13.69 0.29 -12.83
N ALA A 925 14.56 -0.30 -13.66
CA ALA A 925 15.57 0.46 -14.40
C ALA A 925 15.00 1.57 -15.30
N ASN A 926 13.81 1.36 -15.87
CA ASN A 926 13.15 2.33 -16.75
C ASN A 926 11.96 3.06 -16.11
N SER A 927 11.48 2.60 -14.96
CA SER A 927 10.29 3.13 -14.32
C SER A 927 10.35 2.82 -12.83
N ALA A 928 10.24 3.84 -11.98
CA ALA A 928 10.07 3.61 -10.54
C ALA A 928 8.70 2.96 -10.31
N ILE A 929 8.70 1.74 -9.77
CA ILE A 929 7.49 1.00 -9.41
C ILE A 929 7.37 1.03 -7.89
N ASN A 930 6.23 1.48 -7.40
CA ASN A 930 5.89 1.51 -5.98
C ASN A 930 4.45 1.03 -5.76
N SER A 931 4.13 0.71 -4.51
CA SER A 931 2.84 0.27 -4.02
C SER A 931 2.28 -0.90 -4.86
N ILE A 932 3.12 -1.92 -5.09
CA ILE A 932 2.79 -3.08 -5.91
C ILE A 932 1.77 -3.93 -5.16
N VAL A 933 0.57 -4.08 -5.72
CA VAL A 933 -0.53 -4.82 -5.08
C VAL A 933 -0.88 -6.10 -5.82
N SER A 934 -0.33 -6.32 -7.01
CA SER A 934 -0.69 -7.49 -7.81
C SER A 934 0.28 -7.74 -8.96
N PHE A 935 0.19 -8.95 -9.49
CA PHE A 935 0.67 -9.30 -10.82
C PHE A 935 -0.52 -9.80 -11.64
N GLY A 936 -0.33 -9.85 -12.95
CA GLY A 936 -1.26 -10.52 -13.85
C GLY A 936 -0.61 -10.81 -15.19
N GLU A 937 -1.34 -11.43 -16.09
CA GLU A 937 -0.83 -11.82 -17.41
C GLU A 937 -1.84 -11.53 -18.51
N ASP A 938 -1.33 -11.36 -19.74
CA ASP A 938 -2.16 -11.32 -20.95
C ASP A 938 -2.46 -12.72 -21.49
N ALA A 939 -3.18 -12.78 -22.61
CA ALA A 939 -3.53 -14.03 -23.26
C ALA A 939 -2.30 -14.83 -23.74
N GLN A 940 -1.16 -14.16 -23.96
CA GLN A 940 0.11 -14.74 -24.38
C GLN A 940 0.98 -15.17 -23.20
N GLY A 941 0.61 -14.84 -21.96
CA GLY A 941 1.38 -15.14 -20.75
C GLY A 941 2.47 -14.11 -20.44
N GLU A 942 2.43 -12.95 -21.10
CA GLU A 942 3.34 -11.84 -20.75
C GLU A 942 2.92 -11.22 -19.43
N LEU A 943 3.92 -10.86 -18.61
CA LEU A 943 3.72 -10.52 -17.22
C LEU A 943 3.54 -9.01 -17.00
N TYR A 944 2.60 -8.67 -16.14
CA TYR A 944 2.27 -7.31 -15.75
C TYR A 944 2.35 -7.13 -14.23
N LEU A 945 2.79 -5.96 -13.79
CA LEU A 945 2.74 -5.52 -12.39
C LEU A 945 1.66 -4.44 -12.24
N VAL A 946 0.93 -4.49 -11.13
CA VAL A 946 -0.14 -3.55 -10.80
C VAL A 946 0.28 -2.72 -9.61
N SER A 947 0.34 -1.39 -9.78
CA SER A 947 0.52 -0.44 -8.69
C SER A 947 -0.83 0.16 -8.31
N ILE A 948 -1.19 0.12 -7.02
CA ILE A 948 -2.42 0.74 -6.53
C ILE A 948 -2.43 2.27 -6.74
N GLY A 949 -1.28 2.87 -7.02
CA GLY A 949 -1.14 4.28 -7.39
C GLY A 949 -1.75 4.64 -8.76
N GLY A 950 -2.22 3.67 -9.53
CA GLY A 950 -2.94 3.90 -10.79
C GLY A 950 -2.19 3.46 -12.05
N ASP A 951 -1.09 2.74 -11.91
CA ASP A 951 -0.21 2.34 -13.01
C ASP A 951 -0.18 0.83 -13.22
N ILE A 952 -0.07 0.42 -14.49
CA ILE A 952 0.22 -0.94 -14.91
C ILE A 952 1.57 -0.95 -15.62
N PHE A 953 2.45 -1.88 -15.27
CA PHE A 953 3.75 -2.05 -15.91
C PHE A 953 3.81 -3.40 -16.61
N ARG A 954 4.47 -3.47 -17.77
CA ARG A 954 4.72 -4.71 -18.52
C ARG A 954 6.19 -5.08 -18.43
N VAL A 955 6.48 -6.33 -18.08
CA VAL A 955 7.85 -6.88 -18.09
C VAL A 955 8.29 -7.16 -19.52
N GLN A 956 9.48 -6.71 -19.89
CA GLN A 956 10.06 -6.80 -21.23
C GLN A 956 11.55 -7.16 -21.16
N GLN A 957 12.07 -7.75 -22.23
CA GLN A 957 13.52 -7.98 -22.38
C GLN A 957 14.21 -6.70 -22.85
N VAL A 958 15.42 -6.45 -22.35
CA VAL A 958 16.30 -5.33 -22.75
C VAL A 958 17.03 -5.64 -24.05
#